data_AF-A0A2J7ZYY5-F1
#
_entry.id   AF-A0A2J7ZYY5-F1
#
_cell.length_a   1.000
_cell.length_b   1.000
_cell.length_c   1.000
_cell.angle_alpha   90.00
_cell.angle_beta   90.00
_cell.angle_gamma   90.00
#
_symmetry.space_group_name_H-M   'P 1'
#
loop_
_entity.id
_entity.type
_entity.pdbx_description
1 polymer ?
#
loop_
_entity_poly.entity_id
_entity_poly.type
_entity_poly.pdbx_seq_one_letter_code
_entity_poly.pdbx_strand_id
1 'polypeptide(L)'
;PEGGSGGPPSTAEGARSTGRAATAHDPPGSAAGPAAAPADSASNGSGGSSSGSASGAGGISGGGGQVVQDWLNAAVPLPAGYRTTRRDVLKLGSLGGALACLYVAATRAKAMSFASPQALMNALMPPPVRAGGDGLGRFEPGAPSGLGSGADSGDRVEAFKRYIGDLERRGGGREVPDFPRGGDWLNSSPLILSGPPSARGSLAGRLVVLDFWTYCCINCIHVLPDLAQLEAQFAGAPVAVVGVHSAKFDNEKDSSAIRSAVLRYDISHPVVNDRGMAVWGALGVSSWPTLAVVSPRGRLLAMLSGEGHRQDLEDLLTAALQYYEEAGQLDGSTPLPMALERNKQQVGRFGDVDGFGPEALLQHPLAVLSSADGSTVFVADSYNHRIKALNPGTNELVTVAGSGSAGFRDGAGAEAQFSEPAGLALGPGGSVFVADTNNGAIRVLDPATRRVTTLALRGVPEPRVDPVAAAAAAAATGGAGGGLAAPPQGFQLVRAAEPLAVGAAGGELTVTVRLPRGYHLTAGAGSSYFTQLLPAGGGGTTVDVTAVAVRPASGRLPDEANPSVRLTVVPTAAAAAADGGGRLVLRLLAKVYYCQEDDVCLFEQVCFEVPLVVGGGGGAVGAVALRYDVVPAATTGFVLQ
;
A
#
# COMPACT_ATOMS: atom_id res chain seq x y z
N PRO A 1 -43.44 -39.73 -52.58
CA PRO A 1 -44.81 -39.17 -52.73
C PRO A 1 -45.14 -38.25 -51.54
N GLU A 2 -45.13 -36.93 -51.65
CA GLU A 2 -44.91 -35.97 -52.75
C GLU A 2 -44.03 -34.85 -52.14
N GLY A 3 -43.27 -33.99 -52.83
CA GLY A 3 -43.32 -33.53 -54.22
C GLY A 3 -43.54 -32.01 -54.22
N GLY A 4 -42.47 -31.20 -54.25
CA GLY A 4 -42.59 -29.74 -54.12
C GLY A 4 -41.26 -28.97 -54.20
N SER A 5 -40.70 -28.87 -55.41
CA SER A 5 -39.46 -28.14 -55.72
C SER A 5 -39.74 -26.73 -56.29
N GLY A 6 -38.82 -25.78 -56.06
CA GLY A 6 -38.87 -24.45 -56.69
C GLY A 6 -37.61 -23.62 -56.41
N GLY A 7 -36.77 -23.41 -57.43
CA GLY A 7 -35.57 -22.57 -57.38
C GLY A 7 -35.81 -21.10 -57.77
N PRO A 8 -34.77 -20.24 -57.74
CA PRO A 8 -34.86 -18.78 -57.85
C PRO A 8 -34.87 -18.28 -59.32
N PRO A 9 -35.07 -16.96 -59.57
CA PRO A 9 -33.89 -16.12 -59.87
C PRO A 9 -33.96 -14.60 -59.52
N SER A 10 -32.77 -14.05 -59.28
CA SER A 10 -32.18 -12.75 -59.73
C SER A 10 -32.88 -11.36 -59.71
N THR A 11 -32.02 -10.37 -59.45
CA THR A 11 -31.87 -9.01 -60.07
C THR A 11 -32.67 -7.77 -59.62
N ALA A 12 -31.88 -6.81 -59.10
CA ALA A 12 -31.73 -5.41 -59.54
C ALA A 12 -32.65 -4.28 -59.00
N GLU A 13 -31.96 -3.19 -58.60
CA GLU A 13 -32.32 -1.74 -58.60
C GLU A 13 -33.67 -1.29 -57.97
N GLY A 14 -33.77 -0.14 -57.31
CA GLY A 14 -32.78 0.89 -56.97
C GLY A 14 -33.49 2.20 -56.59
N ALA A 15 -33.04 2.89 -55.53
CA ALA A 15 -33.59 4.21 -55.16
C ALA A 15 -32.53 5.08 -54.47
N ARG A 16 -31.99 6.06 -55.20
CA ARG A 16 -31.28 7.22 -54.65
C ARG A 16 -32.20 8.44 -54.70
N SER A 17 -32.20 9.27 -53.67
CA SER A 17 -32.31 10.74 -53.87
C SER A 17 -31.86 11.53 -52.64
N THR A 18 -30.84 12.36 -52.87
CA THR A 18 -30.69 13.78 -52.44
C THR A 18 -30.85 14.16 -50.96
N GLY A 19 -29.93 14.88 -50.29
CA GLY A 19 -28.69 15.52 -50.71
C GLY A 19 -28.74 17.06 -50.71
N ARG A 20 -27.97 17.69 -49.81
CA ARG A 20 -27.44 19.06 -49.99
C ARG A 20 -26.27 19.32 -49.03
N ALA A 21 -25.30 20.10 -49.51
CA ALA A 21 -24.08 20.49 -48.79
C ALA A 21 -23.62 21.90 -49.24
N ALA A 22 -22.54 22.39 -48.63
CA ALA A 22 -21.82 23.65 -48.91
C ALA A 22 -22.51 24.94 -48.41
N THR A 23 -21.80 26.03 -48.09
CA THR A 23 -20.43 26.46 -48.43
C THR A 23 -19.66 27.12 -47.27
N ALA A 24 -18.32 27.17 -47.36
CA ALA A 24 -17.42 27.98 -46.51
C ALA A 24 -17.05 29.32 -47.17
N HIS A 25 -16.47 30.28 -46.41
CA HIS A 25 -15.60 31.35 -46.92
C HIS A 25 -14.78 32.03 -45.79
N ASP A 26 -13.54 32.45 -46.13
CA ASP A 26 -12.51 33.19 -45.37
C ASP A 26 -11.98 34.35 -46.27
N PRO A 27 -11.09 35.28 -45.82
CA PRO A 27 -11.01 36.07 -44.57
C PRO A 27 -11.20 37.58 -44.95
N PRO A 28 -10.26 38.58 -44.89
CA PRO A 28 -9.20 39.04 -43.94
C PRO A 28 -9.67 40.27 -43.09
N GLY A 29 -8.90 41.04 -42.30
CA GLY A 29 -7.49 40.98 -41.79
C GLY A 29 -6.84 42.38 -41.58
N SER A 30 -5.88 42.52 -40.64
CA SER A 30 -5.09 43.74 -40.26
C SER A 30 -5.86 44.88 -39.52
N ALA A 31 -5.29 45.76 -38.66
CA ALA A 31 -4.03 45.80 -37.88
C ALA A 31 -4.05 46.98 -36.85
N ALA A 32 -2.96 47.14 -36.08
CA ALA A 32 -2.53 48.30 -35.27
C ALA A 32 -3.08 48.48 -33.84
N GLY A 33 -2.18 48.96 -32.96
CA GLY A 33 -2.40 49.20 -31.53
C GLY A 33 -2.15 50.68 -31.13
N PRO A 34 -1.51 50.98 -29.97
CA PRO A 34 -2.14 51.87 -28.99
C PRO A 34 -1.35 53.15 -28.63
N ALA A 35 -2.00 54.14 -28.01
CA ALA A 35 -1.33 55.21 -27.26
C ALA A 35 -2.21 55.95 -26.22
N ALA A 36 -1.62 56.14 -25.03
CA ALA A 36 -1.62 57.33 -24.16
C ALA A 36 -2.91 57.98 -23.57
N ALA A 37 -2.79 58.36 -22.30
CA ALA A 37 -3.58 59.37 -21.56
C ALA A 37 -3.04 60.81 -21.86
N PRO A 38 -3.50 61.96 -21.29
CA PRO A 38 -3.74 62.18 -19.84
C PRO A 38 -4.82 63.22 -19.40
N ALA A 39 -4.88 63.43 -18.08
CA ALA A 39 -5.03 64.72 -17.36
C ALA A 39 -6.42 65.27 -16.88
N ASP A 40 -6.40 65.64 -15.60
CA ASP A 40 -6.94 66.86 -14.94
C ASP A 40 -8.40 67.06 -14.49
N SER A 41 -8.56 66.90 -13.16
CA SER A 41 -8.87 68.00 -12.20
C SER A 41 -10.28 68.16 -11.58
N ALA A 42 -10.28 68.81 -10.40
CA ALA A 42 -11.39 69.26 -9.55
C ALA A 42 -12.25 68.16 -8.84
N SER A 43 -12.76 68.31 -7.61
CA SER A 43 -12.39 68.96 -6.32
C SER A 43 -13.69 69.11 -5.48
N ASN A 44 -13.58 69.08 -4.15
CA ASN A 44 -14.64 69.25 -3.14
C ASN A 44 -15.63 68.06 -2.97
N GLY A 45 -16.05 67.70 -1.74
CA GLY A 45 -15.64 68.27 -0.45
C GLY A 45 -16.02 67.43 0.79
N SER A 46 -15.21 67.64 1.84
CA SER A 46 -15.61 67.90 3.24
C SER A 46 -16.77 67.12 3.88
N GLY A 47 -16.44 66.30 4.89
CA GLY A 47 -17.38 65.75 5.86
C GLY A 47 -16.63 65.01 6.97
N GLY A 48 -16.16 65.74 7.99
CA GLY A 48 -15.35 65.17 9.07
C GLY A 48 -16.12 64.93 10.36
N SER A 49 -15.77 63.87 11.09
CA SER A 49 -16.11 63.68 12.49
C SER A 49 -14.99 62.93 13.24
N SER A 50 -14.22 63.67 14.04
CA SER A 50 -13.54 63.14 15.22
C SER A 50 -14.59 62.69 16.26
N SER A 51 -14.35 61.80 17.23
CA SER A 51 -13.15 61.59 18.05
C SER A 51 -13.29 60.29 18.85
N GLY A 52 -12.19 59.65 19.29
CA GLY A 52 -12.31 58.53 20.27
C GLY A 52 -11.09 57.62 20.44
N SER A 53 -9.89 58.15 20.60
CA SER A 53 -8.69 57.33 20.87
C SER A 53 -8.58 56.95 22.35
N ALA A 54 -8.69 55.67 22.67
CA ALA A 54 -8.29 55.11 23.96
C ALA A 54 -6.92 54.42 23.84
N SER A 55 -5.86 55.10 24.27
CA SER A 55 -4.50 54.58 24.33
C SER A 55 -4.29 53.74 25.60
N GLY A 56 -3.79 52.50 25.49
CA GLY A 56 -3.67 51.63 26.67
C GLY A 56 -2.97 50.28 26.47
N ALA A 57 -1.84 50.23 25.76
CA ALA A 57 -0.92 49.08 25.81
C ALA A 57 0.53 49.55 25.65
N GLY A 58 1.39 49.19 26.60
CA GLY A 58 2.79 49.62 26.62
C GLY A 58 3.59 49.05 25.44
N GLY A 59 4.30 49.90 24.71
CA GLY A 59 5.11 49.48 23.57
C GLY A 59 6.39 48.76 23.99
N ILE A 60 6.60 47.55 23.48
CA ILE A 60 7.96 47.01 23.30
C ILE A 60 8.46 47.59 21.98
N SER A 61 9.35 48.58 22.05
CA SER A 61 9.99 49.22 20.89
C SER A 61 11.08 48.31 20.28
N GLY A 62 10.65 47.20 19.67
CA GLY A 62 11.53 46.29 18.94
C GLY A 62 11.86 46.82 17.54
N GLY A 63 13.08 47.37 17.35
CA GLY A 63 13.53 47.94 16.07
C GLY A 63 13.49 47.00 14.85
N GLY A 64 13.36 45.69 15.06
CA GLY A 64 13.21 44.71 13.98
C GLY A 64 11.97 44.92 13.09
N GLY A 65 10.87 45.47 13.62
CA GLY A 65 9.66 45.74 12.83
C GLY A 65 9.90 46.78 11.74
N GLN A 66 10.63 47.85 12.05
CA GLN A 66 11.01 48.90 11.10
C GLN A 66 11.96 48.34 10.02
N VAL A 67 12.99 47.61 10.45
CA VAL A 67 14.01 47.01 9.56
C VAL A 67 13.38 46.05 8.54
N VAL A 68 12.39 45.25 8.95
CA VAL A 68 11.67 44.35 8.02
C VAL A 68 10.81 45.14 7.02
N GLN A 69 10.19 46.25 7.43
CA GLN A 69 9.43 47.11 6.52
C GLN A 69 10.35 47.79 5.49
N ASP A 70 11.48 48.34 5.93
CA ASP A 70 12.47 48.97 5.05
C ASP A 70 13.07 47.95 4.07
N TRP A 71 13.36 46.74 4.53
CA TRP A 71 13.80 45.63 3.67
C TRP A 71 12.75 45.23 2.63
N LEU A 72 11.47 45.16 3.01
CA LEU A 72 10.37 44.83 2.09
C LEU A 72 10.11 45.93 1.05
N ASN A 73 10.28 47.20 1.44
CA ASN A 73 10.10 48.37 0.59
C ASN A 73 11.32 48.64 -0.31
N ALA A 74 12.48 48.02 -0.03
CA ALA A 74 13.70 48.21 -0.80
C ALA A 74 13.51 47.87 -2.29
N ALA A 75 14.02 48.74 -3.17
CA ALA A 75 13.87 48.60 -4.61
C ALA A 75 14.70 47.42 -5.15
N VAL A 76 14.11 46.67 -6.06
CA VAL A 76 14.74 45.61 -6.85
C VAL A 76 14.75 46.04 -8.32
N PRO A 77 15.92 46.11 -8.98
CA PRO A 77 15.99 46.33 -10.41
C PRO A 77 15.59 45.06 -11.17
N LEU A 78 14.79 45.24 -12.23
CA LEU A 78 14.42 44.19 -13.18
C LEU A 78 15.05 44.48 -14.56
N PRO A 79 15.10 43.47 -15.46
CA PRO A 79 15.50 43.69 -16.85
C PRO A 79 14.72 44.81 -17.54
N ALA A 80 15.30 45.41 -18.59
CA ALA A 80 14.75 46.55 -19.33
C ALA A 80 14.50 47.84 -18.50
N GLY A 81 15.13 47.98 -17.33
CA GLY A 81 15.15 49.24 -16.56
C GLY A 81 13.98 49.45 -15.61
N TYR A 82 13.05 48.49 -15.51
CA TYR A 82 11.96 48.54 -14.55
C TYR A 82 12.48 48.40 -13.11
N ARG A 83 11.77 49.03 -12.17
CA ARG A 83 12.01 48.92 -10.72
C ARG A 83 10.75 48.46 -10.02
N THR A 84 10.90 47.56 -9.06
CA THR A 84 9.82 47.03 -8.21
C THR A 84 10.30 46.99 -6.75
N THR A 85 9.47 46.55 -5.80
CA THR A 85 9.89 46.34 -4.40
C THR A 85 10.13 44.86 -4.10
N ARG A 86 10.91 44.52 -3.06
CA ARG A 86 11.05 43.12 -2.60
C ARG A 86 9.71 42.51 -2.21
N ARG A 87 8.82 43.31 -1.61
CA ARG A 87 7.44 42.90 -1.32
C ARG A 87 6.68 42.46 -2.58
N ASP A 88 6.81 43.20 -3.68
CA ASP A 88 6.08 42.88 -4.90
C ASP A 88 6.69 41.70 -5.66
N VAL A 89 8.02 41.52 -5.60
CA VAL A 89 8.69 40.28 -6.04
C VAL A 89 8.18 39.07 -5.25
N LEU A 90 8.07 39.19 -3.92
CA LEU A 90 7.52 38.11 -3.08
C LEU A 90 6.04 37.82 -3.38
N LYS A 91 5.20 38.84 -3.56
CA LYS A 91 3.80 38.67 -3.97
C LYS A 91 3.68 37.97 -5.33
N LEU A 92 4.42 38.43 -6.34
CA LEU A 92 4.40 37.86 -7.69
C LEU A 92 4.97 36.43 -7.70
N GLY A 93 6.02 36.16 -6.92
CA GLY A 93 6.55 34.82 -6.72
C GLY A 93 5.54 33.89 -6.03
N SER A 94 4.87 34.35 -4.97
CA SER A 94 3.82 33.56 -4.30
C SER A 94 2.59 33.36 -5.19
N LEU A 95 2.24 34.33 -6.03
CA LEU A 95 1.15 34.21 -7.00
C LEU A 95 1.52 33.23 -8.11
N GLY A 96 2.75 33.29 -8.64
CA GLY A 96 3.26 32.33 -9.61
C GLY A 96 3.30 30.90 -9.05
N GLY A 97 3.77 30.73 -7.81
CA GLY A 97 3.72 29.44 -7.10
C GLY A 97 2.29 28.94 -6.90
N ALA A 98 1.37 29.80 -6.43
CA ALA A 98 -0.04 29.44 -6.26
C ALA A 98 -0.72 29.06 -7.58
N LEU A 99 -0.45 29.79 -8.67
CA LEU A 99 -0.94 29.48 -10.02
C LEU A 99 -0.35 28.17 -10.56
N ALA A 100 0.94 27.90 -10.30
CA ALA A 100 1.56 26.62 -10.68
C ALA A 100 0.95 25.45 -9.89
N CYS A 101 0.76 25.58 -8.57
CA CYS A 101 0.07 24.59 -7.75
C CYS A 101 -1.38 24.37 -8.21
N LEU A 102 -2.10 25.45 -8.55
CA LEU A 102 -3.47 25.37 -9.09
C LEU A 102 -3.50 24.68 -10.45
N TYR A 103 -2.53 24.97 -11.33
CA TYR A 103 -2.38 24.32 -12.63
C TYR A 103 -2.08 22.81 -12.49
N VAL A 104 -1.18 22.43 -11.59
CA VAL A 104 -0.89 21.02 -11.28
C VAL A 104 -2.12 20.34 -10.67
N ALA A 105 -2.81 20.95 -9.72
CA ALA A 105 -4.03 20.41 -9.13
C ALA A 105 -5.16 20.24 -10.16
N ALA A 106 -5.33 21.20 -11.08
CA ALA A 106 -6.32 21.12 -12.14
C ALA A 106 -5.98 20.04 -13.20
N THR A 107 -4.72 19.98 -13.65
CA THR A 107 -4.26 18.97 -14.63
C THR A 107 -4.17 17.56 -14.04
N ARG A 108 -4.03 17.42 -12.71
CA ARG A 108 -4.02 16.16 -11.98
C ARG A 108 -5.30 15.92 -11.15
N ALA A 109 -6.41 16.58 -11.49
CA ALA A 109 -7.65 16.57 -10.70
C ALA A 109 -8.14 15.17 -10.31
N LYS A 110 -7.99 14.17 -11.19
CA LYS A 110 -8.35 12.77 -10.90
C LYS A 110 -7.44 12.10 -9.86
N ALA A 111 -6.16 12.45 -9.79
CA ALA A 111 -5.29 11.99 -8.71
C ALA A 111 -5.64 12.71 -7.39
N MET A 112 -5.93 14.02 -7.48
CA MET A 112 -6.34 14.82 -6.33
C MET A 112 -7.67 14.38 -5.72
N SER A 113 -8.60 13.78 -6.48
CA SER A 113 -9.87 13.27 -5.94
C SER A 113 -9.72 12.06 -5.00
N PHE A 114 -8.57 11.36 -5.01
CA PHE A 114 -8.29 10.28 -4.05
C PHE A 114 -7.55 10.77 -2.80
N ALA A 115 -6.87 11.91 -2.89
CA ALA A 115 -6.17 12.51 -1.78
C ALA A 115 -7.19 13.07 -0.78
N SER A 116 -7.35 12.42 0.37
CA SER A 116 -8.14 12.98 1.46
C SER A 116 -7.58 14.38 1.83
N PRO A 117 -8.40 15.44 1.81
CA PRO A 117 -7.97 16.77 2.28
C PRO A 117 -7.54 16.73 3.75
N GLN A 118 -8.15 15.84 4.55
CA GLN A 118 -7.73 15.60 5.92
C GLN A 118 -6.36 14.91 5.96
N ALA A 119 -6.07 13.92 5.13
CA ALA A 119 -4.75 13.30 5.06
C ALA A 119 -3.65 14.31 4.66
N LEU A 120 -3.95 15.21 3.71
CA LEU A 120 -3.04 16.29 3.33
C LEU A 120 -2.85 17.28 4.48
N MET A 121 -3.93 17.66 5.18
CA MET A 121 -3.86 18.52 6.36
C MET A 121 -3.04 17.88 7.49
N ASN A 122 -3.21 16.57 7.71
CA ASN A 122 -2.47 15.79 8.68
C ASN A 122 -0.97 15.69 8.33
N ALA A 123 -0.61 15.72 7.05
CA ALA A 123 0.79 15.72 6.61
C ALA A 123 1.44 17.12 6.73
N LEU A 124 0.68 18.19 6.46
CA LEU A 124 1.16 19.58 6.51
C LEU A 124 1.18 20.17 7.92
N MET A 125 0.18 19.82 8.73
CA MET A 125 0.00 20.21 10.12
C MET A 125 -0.38 18.96 10.91
N PRO A 126 0.58 18.06 11.18
CA PRO A 126 0.34 16.89 12.01
C PRO A 126 -0.27 17.33 13.34
N PRO A 127 -1.36 16.69 13.80
CA PRO A 127 -1.92 17.00 15.11
C PRO A 127 -0.83 16.82 16.17
N PRO A 128 -0.84 17.63 17.24
CA PRO A 128 0.23 17.62 18.23
C PRO A 128 0.47 16.19 18.73
N VAL A 129 1.71 15.72 18.61
CA VAL A 129 2.09 14.33 18.87
C VAL A 129 1.77 13.95 20.32
N ARG A 130 0.62 13.33 20.53
CA ARG A 130 0.13 12.90 21.84
C ARG A 130 0.74 11.55 22.21
N ALA A 131 2.05 11.57 22.51
CA ALA A 131 2.87 10.50 23.09
C ALA A 131 2.28 9.08 22.99
N GLY A 132 2.64 8.35 21.92
CA GLY A 132 2.20 6.98 21.67
C GLY A 132 1.89 6.68 20.19
N GLY A 133 1.72 7.71 19.35
CA GLY A 133 1.53 7.62 17.90
C GLY A 133 1.52 9.01 17.26
N ASP A 134 1.37 9.06 15.94
CA ASP A 134 1.41 10.28 15.10
C ASP A 134 0.23 11.26 15.31
N GLY A 135 -0.63 11.01 16.31
CA GLY A 135 -1.87 11.76 16.55
C GLY A 135 -3.01 11.45 15.57
N LEU A 136 -2.78 10.61 14.56
CA LEU A 136 -3.79 10.06 13.64
C LEU A 136 -4.19 8.63 14.03
N GLY A 137 -3.44 8.01 14.93
CA GLY A 137 -3.60 6.61 15.30
C GLY A 137 -2.92 5.66 14.31
N ARG A 138 -2.04 6.16 13.43
CA ARG A 138 -1.29 5.27 12.53
C ARG A 138 -0.21 4.56 13.34
N PHE A 139 -0.26 3.23 13.32
CA PHE A 139 0.87 2.41 13.77
C PHE A 139 1.85 2.27 12.60
N GLU A 140 3.09 2.72 12.77
CA GLU A 140 4.18 2.19 11.96
C GLU A 140 4.57 0.81 12.52
N PRO A 141 4.73 -0.23 11.68
CA PRO A 141 5.20 -1.53 12.13
C PRO A 141 6.63 -1.38 12.70
N GLY A 142 6.74 -1.42 14.03
CA GLY A 142 7.99 -1.20 14.76
C GLY A 142 7.93 -0.24 15.95
N ALA A 143 6.79 0.43 16.22
CA ALA A 143 6.60 1.23 17.44
C ALA A 143 5.37 0.74 18.22
N PRO A 144 5.57 0.17 19.41
CA PRO A 144 5.77 1.01 20.60
C PRO A 144 7.24 1.14 20.97
N SER A 145 7.66 2.39 21.20
CA SER A 145 9.00 2.73 21.71
C SER A 145 9.20 2.16 23.12
N GLY A 146 9.71 0.93 23.21
CA GLY A 146 9.95 0.24 24.47
C GLY A 146 10.08 -1.28 24.38
N LEU A 147 9.54 -1.93 23.34
CA LEU A 147 9.61 -3.38 23.18
C LEU A 147 10.18 -3.75 21.81
N GLY A 148 11.27 -4.52 21.81
CA GLY A 148 11.87 -5.06 20.59
C GLY A 148 10.96 -6.11 19.93
N SER A 149 11.29 -6.47 18.69
CA SER A 149 10.52 -7.41 17.86
C SER A 149 10.57 -8.88 18.31
N GLY A 150 10.77 -9.14 19.61
CA GLY A 150 10.82 -10.48 20.22
C GLY A 150 10.01 -10.57 21.52
N ALA A 151 9.02 -9.69 21.68
CA ALA A 151 8.03 -9.79 22.74
C ALA A 151 7.08 -10.97 22.47
N ASP A 152 6.75 -11.74 23.50
CA ASP A 152 5.75 -12.81 23.41
C ASP A 152 4.36 -12.22 23.07
N SER A 153 3.43 -13.00 22.53
CA SER A 153 2.11 -12.48 22.11
C SER A 153 1.36 -11.82 23.28
N GLY A 154 1.51 -12.37 24.49
CA GLY A 154 1.00 -11.77 25.73
C GLY A 154 1.57 -10.39 26.05
N ASP A 155 2.87 -10.16 25.81
CA ASP A 155 3.52 -8.86 26.03
C ASP A 155 3.02 -7.80 25.04
N ARG A 156 2.74 -8.19 23.79
CA ARG A 156 2.17 -7.32 22.75
C ARG A 156 0.73 -6.91 23.08
N VAL A 157 -0.12 -7.87 23.47
CA VAL A 157 -1.49 -7.61 23.91
C VAL A 157 -1.52 -6.65 25.10
N GLU A 158 -0.66 -6.87 26.10
CA GLU A 158 -0.53 -5.97 27.25
C GLU A 158 -0.04 -4.56 26.88
N ALA A 159 0.86 -4.43 25.91
CA ALA A 159 1.29 -3.14 25.39
C ALA A 159 0.13 -2.38 24.70
N PHE A 160 -0.66 -3.05 23.87
CA PHE A 160 -1.86 -2.46 23.25
C PHE A 160 -2.92 -2.09 24.31
N LYS A 161 -3.12 -2.92 25.34
CA LYS A 161 -4.07 -2.64 26.43
C LYS A 161 -3.69 -1.38 27.21
N ARG A 162 -2.39 -1.17 27.48
CA ARG A 162 -1.87 0.07 28.07
C ARG A 162 -2.05 1.28 27.16
N TYR A 163 -1.79 1.12 25.85
CA TYR A 163 -2.02 2.16 24.84
C TYR A 163 -3.49 2.61 24.81
N ILE A 164 -4.44 1.67 24.78
CA ILE A 164 -5.88 1.97 24.81
C ILE A 164 -6.25 2.69 26.10
N GLY A 165 -5.73 2.23 27.25
CA GLY A 165 -5.94 2.90 28.54
C GLY A 165 -5.40 4.33 28.59
N ASP A 166 -4.26 4.62 27.96
CA ASP A 166 -3.72 5.98 27.82
C ASP A 166 -4.53 6.84 26.85
N LEU A 167 -4.98 6.27 25.74
CA LEU A 167 -5.84 6.95 24.76
C LEU A 167 -7.17 7.36 25.40
N GLU A 168 -7.80 6.44 26.14
CA GLU A 168 -9.06 6.65 26.85
C GLU A 168 -8.93 7.67 27.99
N ARG A 169 -7.86 7.59 28.80
CA ARG A 169 -7.54 8.63 29.83
C ARG A 169 -7.42 10.04 29.24
N ARG A 170 -7.05 10.17 27.96
CA ARG A 170 -6.91 11.45 27.24
C ARG A 170 -8.19 11.88 26.50
N GLY A 171 -9.33 11.22 26.78
CA GLY A 171 -10.64 11.50 26.18
C GLY A 171 -11.04 10.55 25.04
N GLY A 172 -10.22 9.53 24.75
CA GLY A 172 -10.38 8.62 23.62
C GLY A 172 -9.85 9.19 22.31
N GLY A 173 -9.83 8.34 21.28
CA GLY A 173 -9.42 8.73 19.94
C GLY A 173 -10.41 9.64 19.22
N ARG A 174 -10.11 9.93 17.95
CA ARG A 174 -10.94 10.80 17.10
C ARG A 174 -12.29 10.15 16.85
N GLU A 175 -13.36 10.94 16.85
CA GLU A 175 -14.68 10.46 16.45
C GLU A 175 -14.67 10.05 14.97
N VAL A 176 -15.26 8.88 14.70
CA VAL A 176 -15.46 8.36 13.35
C VAL A 176 -16.83 8.81 12.88
N PRO A 177 -16.94 9.47 11.71
CA PRO A 177 -18.24 9.91 11.21
C PRO A 177 -19.10 8.69 10.86
N ASP A 178 -20.41 8.84 11.03
CA ASP A 178 -21.35 7.80 10.63
C ASP A 178 -21.40 7.63 9.09
N PHE A 179 -21.90 6.48 8.64
CA PHE A 179 -21.93 6.14 7.22
C PHE A 179 -22.88 7.05 6.42
N PRO A 180 -22.63 7.29 5.11
CA PRO A 180 -23.49 8.13 4.28
C PRO A 180 -24.95 7.68 4.29
N ARG A 181 -25.86 8.59 4.67
CA ARG A 181 -27.31 8.33 4.69
C ARG A 181 -27.80 8.01 3.28
N GLY A 182 -28.47 6.87 3.14
CA GLY A 182 -28.97 6.40 1.84
C GLY A 182 -27.88 5.82 0.92
N GLY A 183 -26.67 5.56 1.43
CA GLY A 183 -25.70 4.73 0.72
C GLY A 183 -26.21 3.30 0.53
N ASP A 184 -25.80 2.65 -0.57
CA ASP A 184 -26.13 1.25 -0.82
C ASP A 184 -25.33 0.33 0.10
N TRP A 185 -26.01 -0.67 0.67
CA TRP A 185 -25.42 -1.71 1.50
C TRP A 185 -25.57 -3.08 0.86
N LEU A 186 -24.54 -3.89 0.99
CA LEU A 186 -24.48 -5.28 0.62
C LEU A 186 -24.19 -6.12 1.87
N ASN A 187 -24.63 -7.38 1.87
CA ASN A 187 -24.55 -8.31 3.00
C ASN A 187 -25.29 -7.89 4.30
N SER A 188 -25.82 -6.68 4.41
CA SER A 188 -26.67 -6.24 5.53
C SER A 188 -27.70 -5.19 5.11
N SER A 189 -28.63 -4.84 6.02
CA SER A 189 -29.27 -3.51 5.96
C SER A 189 -28.27 -2.42 6.43
N PRO A 190 -28.56 -1.13 6.23
CA PRO A 190 -27.68 -0.06 6.69
C PRO A 190 -27.29 -0.18 8.17
N LEU A 191 -26.00 0.02 8.45
CA LEU A 191 -25.44 0.08 9.80
C LEU A 191 -25.14 1.53 10.18
N ILE A 192 -25.00 1.78 11.48
CA ILE A 192 -24.63 3.08 12.05
C ILE A 192 -23.57 2.92 13.14
N LEU A 193 -22.58 3.81 13.15
CA LEU A 193 -21.54 3.86 14.20
C LEU A 193 -22.03 4.60 15.46
N SER A 194 -23.07 5.43 15.34
CA SER A 194 -23.64 6.21 16.44
C SER A 194 -25.05 5.76 16.81
N GLY A 195 -25.40 5.85 18.10
CA GLY A 195 -26.73 5.48 18.62
C GLY A 195 -26.67 4.54 19.82
N PRO A 196 -27.83 4.11 20.35
CA PRO A 196 -27.85 3.10 21.42
C PRO A 196 -27.46 1.72 20.86
N PRO A 197 -26.73 0.88 21.61
CA PRO A 197 -26.38 -0.49 21.17
C PRO A 197 -27.57 -1.38 20.79
N SER A 198 -28.71 -1.15 21.43
CA SER A 198 -29.98 -1.88 21.17
C SER A 198 -30.72 -1.45 19.90
N ALA A 199 -30.26 -0.41 19.19
CA ALA A 199 -30.84 -0.06 17.90
C ALA A 199 -30.44 -1.05 16.81
N ARG A 200 -31.39 -1.48 15.99
CA ARG A 200 -31.14 -2.37 14.85
C ARG A 200 -30.13 -1.74 13.88
N GLY A 201 -29.02 -2.42 13.63
CA GLY A 201 -27.93 -1.93 12.78
C GLY A 201 -26.91 -1.04 13.51
N SER A 202 -27.06 -0.81 14.82
CA SER A 202 -26.07 -0.12 15.63
C SER A 202 -24.79 -0.96 15.77
N LEU A 203 -23.65 -0.30 15.64
CA LEU A 203 -22.32 -0.82 15.96
C LEU A 203 -21.81 -0.30 17.31
N ALA A 204 -22.57 0.59 17.99
CA ALA A 204 -22.23 1.01 19.35
C ALA A 204 -22.22 -0.20 20.29
N GLY A 205 -21.25 -0.26 21.20
CA GLY A 205 -20.99 -1.44 22.02
C GLY A 205 -20.08 -2.49 21.36
N ARG A 206 -19.73 -2.37 20.08
CA ARG A 206 -18.85 -3.30 19.38
C ARG A 206 -17.51 -2.68 19.03
N LEU A 207 -16.46 -3.51 18.96
CA LEU A 207 -15.26 -3.15 18.22
C LEU A 207 -15.54 -3.30 16.73
N VAL A 208 -15.16 -2.31 15.93
CA VAL A 208 -15.39 -2.33 14.48
C VAL A 208 -14.08 -2.23 13.73
N VAL A 209 -13.83 -3.15 12.80
CA VAL A 209 -12.77 -3.02 11.80
C VAL A 209 -13.39 -2.47 10.51
N LEU A 210 -13.04 -1.24 10.15
CA LEU A 210 -13.40 -0.66 8.86
C LEU A 210 -12.30 -1.01 7.85
N ASP A 211 -12.64 -1.77 6.82
CA ASP A 211 -11.73 -2.06 5.70
C ASP A 211 -11.97 -1.09 4.54
N PHE A 212 -11.01 -0.22 4.26
CA PHE A 212 -11.05 0.71 3.13
C PHE A 212 -10.46 0.04 1.89
N TRP A 213 -11.33 -0.60 1.12
CA TRP A 213 -10.97 -1.41 -0.05
C TRP A 213 -11.58 -0.91 -1.35
N THR A 214 -11.10 -1.46 -2.48
CA THR A 214 -11.68 -1.30 -3.82
C THR A 214 -11.39 -2.58 -4.62
N TYR A 215 -12.35 -3.12 -5.36
CA TYR A 215 -12.23 -4.48 -5.88
C TYR A 215 -11.20 -4.67 -7.01
N CYS A 216 -10.69 -3.59 -7.62
CA CYS A 216 -9.59 -3.67 -8.59
C CYS A 216 -8.18 -3.73 -7.96
N CYS A 217 -8.05 -3.60 -6.64
CA CYS A 217 -6.75 -3.53 -5.96
C CYS A 217 -6.29 -4.91 -5.49
N ILE A 218 -5.19 -5.42 -6.06
CA ILE A 218 -4.64 -6.72 -5.67
C ILE A 218 -4.25 -6.80 -4.18
N ASN A 219 -3.68 -5.73 -3.63
CA ASN A 219 -3.34 -5.63 -2.21
C ASN A 219 -4.58 -5.68 -1.31
N CYS A 220 -5.76 -5.24 -1.78
CA CYS A 220 -7.01 -5.42 -1.04
C CYS A 220 -7.45 -6.88 -1.06
N ILE A 221 -7.34 -7.56 -2.21
CA ILE A 221 -7.70 -8.97 -2.36
C ILE A 221 -6.83 -9.85 -1.44
N HIS A 222 -5.53 -9.54 -1.29
CA HIS A 222 -4.65 -10.23 -0.34
C HIS A 222 -5.08 -10.12 1.14
N VAL A 223 -5.82 -9.08 1.52
CA VAL A 223 -6.28 -8.86 2.91
C VAL A 223 -7.63 -9.55 3.19
N LEU A 224 -8.39 -9.93 2.16
CA LEU A 224 -9.68 -10.61 2.36
C LEU A 224 -9.57 -11.96 3.11
N PRO A 225 -8.57 -12.84 2.86
CA PRO A 225 -8.35 -14.04 3.67
C PRO A 225 -8.01 -13.75 5.13
N ASP A 226 -7.19 -12.72 5.39
CA ASP A 226 -6.85 -12.29 6.76
C ASP A 226 -8.12 -11.82 7.51
N LEU A 227 -8.99 -11.04 6.84
CA LEU A 227 -10.27 -10.60 7.40
C LEU A 227 -11.24 -11.77 7.62
N ALA A 228 -11.33 -12.72 6.69
CA ALA A 228 -12.19 -13.91 6.85
C ALA A 228 -11.73 -14.79 8.03
N GLN A 229 -10.41 -14.92 8.24
CA GLN A 229 -9.87 -15.59 9.43
C GLN A 229 -10.19 -14.83 10.72
N LEU A 230 -10.09 -13.49 10.70
CA LEU A 230 -10.43 -12.62 11.82
C LEU A 230 -11.93 -12.71 12.17
N GLU A 231 -12.81 -12.69 11.18
CA GLU A 231 -14.26 -12.90 11.34
C GLU A 231 -14.56 -14.26 11.99
N ALA A 232 -13.88 -15.33 11.56
CA ALA A 232 -14.06 -16.66 12.14
C ALA A 232 -13.54 -16.75 13.59
N GLN A 233 -12.39 -16.14 13.88
CA GLN A 233 -11.77 -16.10 15.21
C GLN A 233 -12.61 -15.34 16.23
N PHE A 234 -13.21 -14.22 15.82
CA PHE A 234 -13.98 -13.33 16.70
C PHE A 234 -15.51 -13.48 16.54
N ALA A 235 -16.01 -14.51 15.86
CA ALA A 235 -17.44 -14.72 15.58
C ALA A 235 -18.35 -14.75 16.83
N GLY A 236 -17.81 -15.16 17.98
CA GLY A 236 -18.51 -15.18 19.28
C GLY A 236 -18.35 -13.91 20.12
N ALA A 237 -17.56 -12.94 19.66
CA ALA A 237 -17.21 -11.71 20.38
C ALA A 237 -18.02 -10.50 19.86
N PRO A 238 -18.10 -9.39 20.61
CA PRO A 238 -18.69 -8.12 20.16
C PRO A 238 -17.75 -7.38 19.19
N VAL A 239 -17.34 -8.06 18.11
CA VAL A 239 -16.51 -7.53 17.01
C VAL A 239 -17.35 -7.51 15.73
N ALA A 240 -17.08 -6.57 14.84
CA ALA A 240 -17.66 -6.50 13.51
C ALA A 240 -16.62 -6.03 12.47
N VAL A 241 -16.59 -6.65 11.30
CA VAL A 241 -15.88 -6.12 10.13
C VAL A 241 -16.90 -5.39 9.24
N VAL A 242 -16.51 -4.26 8.65
CA VAL A 242 -17.33 -3.53 7.66
C VAL A 242 -16.44 -3.09 6.51
N GLY A 243 -16.72 -3.59 5.31
CA GLY A 243 -16.04 -3.18 4.09
C GLY A 243 -16.54 -1.82 3.61
N VAL A 244 -15.73 -0.78 3.76
CA VAL A 244 -15.99 0.58 3.29
C VAL A 244 -15.45 0.72 1.86
N HIS A 245 -16.21 0.18 0.90
CA HIS A 245 -15.81 0.14 -0.50
C HIS A 245 -15.69 1.56 -1.07
N SER A 246 -14.44 2.01 -1.24
CA SER A 246 -14.07 3.36 -1.63
C SER A 246 -13.48 3.30 -3.04
N ALA A 247 -14.32 3.57 -4.04
CA ALA A 247 -14.03 3.28 -5.46
C ALA A 247 -12.83 4.06 -6.05
N LYS A 248 -11.86 3.35 -6.63
CA LYS A 248 -10.74 3.95 -7.39
C LYS A 248 -11.12 4.34 -8.83
N PHE A 249 -11.99 3.57 -9.48
CA PHE A 249 -12.50 3.86 -10.83
C PHE A 249 -14.02 4.09 -10.81
N ASP A 250 -14.52 4.83 -11.81
CA ASP A 250 -15.95 5.19 -11.87
C ASP A 250 -16.89 3.98 -12.05
N ASN A 251 -16.40 2.88 -12.65
CA ASN A 251 -17.11 1.60 -12.72
C ASN A 251 -17.27 0.93 -11.34
N GLU A 252 -16.34 1.15 -10.42
CA GLU A 252 -16.39 0.59 -9.07
C GLU A 252 -17.40 1.33 -8.16
N LYS A 253 -17.99 2.44 -8.64
CA LYS A 253 -19.06 3.18 -7.94
C LYS A 253 -20.45 2.55 -8.12
N ASP A 254 -20.60 1.57 -9.01
CA ASP A 254 -21.86 0.87 -9.26
C ASP A 254 -22.02 -0.31 -8.26
N SER A 255 -23.07 -0.24 -7.45
CA SER A 255 -23.40 -1.25 -6.44
C SER A 255 -23.69 -2.65 -7.02
N SER A 256 -24.04 -2.76 -8.31
CA SER A 256 -24.14 -4.04 -9.01
C SER A 256 -22.76 -4.65 -9.31
N ALA A 257 -21.77 -3.82 -9.67
CA ALA A 257 -20.40 -4.27 -9.85
C ALA A 257 -19.74 -4.63 -8.51
N ILE A 258 -20.00 -3.85 -7.45
CA ILE A 258 -19.59 -4.20 -6.08
C ILE A 258 -20.25 -5.51 -5.64
N ARG A 259 -21.55 -5.75 -5.94
CA ARG A 259 -22.21 -7.04 -5.68
C ARG A 259 -21.50 -8.19 -6.38
N SER A 260 -21.15 -8.02 -7.66
CA SER A 260 -20.37 -9.02 -8.39
C SER A 260 -19.00 -9.27 -7.77
N ALA A 261 -18.33 -8.25 -7.21
CA ALA A 261 -17.07 -8.44 -6.48
C ALA A 261 -17.26 -9.14 -5.13
N VAL A 262 -18.30 -8.79 -4.36
CA VAL A 262 -18.65 -9.44 -3.09
C VAL A 262 -18.95 -10.92 -3.29
N LEU A 263 -19.71 -11.28 -4.33
CA LEU A 263 -19.98 -12.67 -4.70
C LEU A 263 -18.74 -13.41 -5.22
N ARG A 264 -17.86 -12.70 -5.94
CA ARG A 264 -16.61 -13.26 -6.48
C ARG A 264 -15.64 -13.63 -5.37
N TYR A 265 -15.33 -12.70 -4.48
CA TYR A 265 -14.33 -12.91 -3.42
C TYR A 265 -14.91 -13.49 -2.10
N ASP A 266 -16.10 -14.10 -2.17
CA ASP A 266 -16.90 -14.65 -1.05
C ASP A 266 -16.97 -13.78 0.22
N ILE A 267 -17.01 -12.45 0.03
CA ILE A 267 -17.04 -11.50 1.14
C ILE A 267 -18.34 -11.70 1.92
N SER A 268 -18.23 -11.99 3.21
CA SER A 268 -19.36 -12.32 4.10
C SER A 268 -19.73 -11.18 5.06
N HIS A 269 -18.80 -10.28 5.40
CA HIS A 269 -19.09 -9.10 6.20
C HIS A 269 -19.97 -8.06 5.47
N PRO A 270 -20.67 -7.17 6.21
CA PRO A 270 -21.33 -5.98 5.66
C PRO A 270 -20.40 -5.14 4.77
N VAL A 271 -20.91 -4.67 3.62
CA VAL A 271 -20.19 -3.75 2.73
C VAL A 271 -21.06 -2.53 2.42
N VAL A 272 -20.48 -1.34 2.55
CA VAL A 272 -21.10 -0.06 2.18
C VAL A 272 -20.39 0.53 0.95
N ASN A 273 -21.17 1.03 -0.01
CA ASN A 273 -20.64 1.76 -1.16
C ASN A 273 -20.35 3.23 -0.76
N ASP A 274 -19.13 3.54 -0.32
CA ASP A 274 -18.67 4.92 -0.06
C ASP A 274 -18.32 5.63 -1.38
N ARG A 275 -19.32 5.75 -2.26
CA ARG A 275 -19.22 6.33 -3.62
C ARG A 275 -18.63 7.73 -3.67
N GLY A 276 -18.81 8.50 -2.59
CA GLY A 276 -18.31 9.87 -2.42
C GLY A 276 -16.97 9.95 -1.69
N MET A 277 -16.39 8.83 -1.27
CA MET A 277 -15.19 8.76 -0.41
C MET A 277 -15.35 9.63 0.85
N ALA A 278 -16.55 9.65 1.44
CA ALA A 278 -16.89 10.51 2.56
C ALA A 278 -16.27 10.02 3.87
N VAL A 279 -16.32 8.71 4.14
CA VAL A 279 -15.70 8.11 5.32
C VAL A 279 -14.18 8.08 5.14
N TRP A 280 -13.71 7.68 3.94
CA TRP A 280 -12.31 7.74 3.52
C TRP A 280 -11.71 9.13 3.71
N GLY A 281 -12.38 10.13 3.13
CA GLY A 281 -11.98 11.53 3.12
C GLY A 281 -11.94 12.10 4.53
N ALA A 282 -12.97 11.82 5.33
CA ALA A 282 -13.01 12.26 6.72
C ALA A 282 -11.93 11.62 7.58
N LEU A 283 -11.71 10.30 7.53
CA LEU A 283 -10.73 9.62 8.38
C LEU A 283 -9.27 9.93 8.03
N GLY A 284 -8.99 10.52 6.87
CA GLY A 284 -7.61 10.77 6.46
C GLY A 284 -6.94 9.52 5.90
N VAL A 285 -7.73 8.66 5.25
CA VAL A 285 -7.23 7.50 4.51
C VAL A 285 -6.47 7.98 3.27
N SER A 286 -5.37 7.31 2.94
CA SER A 286 -4.46 7.70 1.85
C SER A 286 -3.93 6.52 1.02
N SER A 287 -4.43 5.30 1.26
CA SER A 287 -3.92 4.06 0.66
C SER A 287 -4.99 2.97 0.67
N TRP A 288 -4.96 2.11 -0.34
CA TRP A 288 -5.72 0.87 -0.39
C TRP A 288 -4.78 -0.33 -0.18
N PRO A 289 -5.11 -1.30 0.68
CA PRO A 289 -6.12 -1.22 1.73
C PRO A 289 -5.69 -0.27 2.87
N THR A 290 -6.64 0.09 3.72
CA THR A 290 -6.38 0.65 5.05
C THR A 290 -7.40 0.06 6.02
N LEU A 291 -6.94 -0.44 7.16
CA LEU A 291 -7.77 -1.06 8.20
C LEU A 291 -7.84 -0.10 9.39
N ALA A 292 -9.04 0.36 9.73
CA ALA A 292 -9.25 1.27 10.86
C ALA A 292 -10.04 0.58 11.98
N VAL A 293 -9.45 0.47 13.16
CA VAL A 293 -10.09 -0.15 14.34
C VAL A 293 -10.81 0.93 15.14
N VAL A 294 -12.08 0.72 15.43
CA VAL A 294 -12.98 1.66 16.10
C VAL A 294 -13.47 1.05 17.42
N SER A 295 -13.48 1.87 18.48
CA SER A 295 -13.94 1.48 19.81
C SER A 295 -15.47 1.37 19.92
N PRO A 296 -15.98 0.75 20.99
CA PRO A 296 -17.43 0.65 21.27
C PRO A 296 -18.18 1.99 21.35
N ARG A 297 -17.44 3.11 21.43
CA ARG A 297 -17.94 4.49 21.50
C ARG A 297 -17.83 5.25 20.17
N GLY A 298 -17.60 4.55 19.05
CA GLY A 298 -17.47 5.16 17.72
C GLY A 298 -16.19 5.99 17.52
N ARG A 299 -15.10 5.66 18.24
CA ARG A 299 -13.84 6.41 18.20
C ARG A 299 -12.67 5.58 17.67
N LEU A 300 -11.87 6.19 16.81
CA LEU A 300 -10.72 5.57 16.17
C LEU A 300 -9.66 5.17 17.21
N LEU A 301 -9.31 3.88 17.26
CA LEU A 301 -8.23 3.34 18.07
C LEU A 301 -6.92 3.28 17.28
N ALA A 302 -6.96 2.78 16.06
CA ALA A 302 -5.77 2.67 15.21
C ALA A 302 -6.14 2.70 13.71
N MET A 303 -5.16 3.04 12.87
CA MET A 303 -5.18 2.85 11.43
C MET A 303 -3.92 2.10 10.97
N LEU A 304 -4.11 1.05 10.17
CA LEU A 304 -3.06 0.21 9.61
C LEU A 304 -3.14 0.34 8.09
N SER A 305 -2.05 0.81 7.47
CA SER A 305 -1.99 1.14 6.04
C SER A 305 -1.27 0.04 5.26
N GLY A 306 -1.87 -0.46 4.18
CA GLY A 306 -1.33 -1.56 3.37
C GLY A 306 -1.73 -2.95 3.86
N GLU A 307 -1.11 -3.97 3.30
CA GLU A 307 -1.37 -5.40 3.56
C GLU A 307 -0.44 -5.98 4.63
N GLY A 308 -0.75 -7.19 5.13
CA GLY A 308 0.14 -7.96 6.02
C GLY A 308 0.01 -7.70 7.53
N HIS A 309 -1.00 -6.94 7.97
CA HIS A 309 -1.17 -6.52 9.37
C HIS A 309 -2.01 -7.47 10.25
N ARG A 310 -2.23 -8.74 9.84
CA ARG A 310 -3.15 -9.65 10.55
C ARG A 310 -2.81 -9.82 12.04
N GLN A 311 -1.56 -10.08 12.39
CA GLN A 311 -1.18 -10.24 13.80
C GLN A 311 -1.36 -8.96 14.62
N ASP A 312 -1.10 -7.79 14.00
CA ASP A 312 -1.29 -6.50 14.66
C ASP A 312 -2.79 -6.22 14.91
N LEU A 313 -3.69 -6.64 14.01
CA LEU A 313 -5.14 -6.63 14.22
C LEU A 313 -5.59 -7.60 15.31
N GLU A 314 -5.12 -8.85 15.28
CA GLU A 314 -5.49 -9.88 16.26
C GLU A 314 -5.10 -9.44 17.68
N ASP A 315 -3.87 -8.97 17.87
CA ASP A 315 -3.37 -8.51 19.17
C ASP A 315 -4.11 -7.27 19.67
N LEU A 316 -4.34 -6.29 18.77
CA LEU A 316 -5.05 -5.06 19.12
C LEU A 316 -6.51 -5.32 19.47
N LEU A 317 -7.21 -6.18 18.72
CA LEU A 317 -8.59 -6.57 19.02
C LEU A 317 -8.67 -7.37 20.32
N THR A 318 -7.74 -8.29 20.56
CA THR A 318 -7.66 -9.04 21.83
C THR A 318 -7.46 -8.10 23.02
N ALA A 319 -6.52 -7.15 22.90
CA ALA A 319 -6.26 -6.13 23.92
C ALA A 319 -7.47 -5.20 24.15
N ALA A 320 -8.13 -4.78 23.07
CA ALA A 320 -9.31 -3.93 23.13
C ALA A 320 -10.51 -4.65 23.75
N LEU A 321 -10.74 -5.92 23.40
CA LEU A 321 -11.78 -6.74 24.03
C LEU A 321 -11.55 -6.82 25.54
N GLN A 322 -10.35 -7.19 25.98
CA GLN A 322 -10.03 -7.24 27.42
C GLN A 322 -10.26 -5.89 28.12
N TYR A 323 -9.81 -4.78 27.52
CA TYR A 323 -9.98 -3.44 28.09
C TYR A 323 -11.45 -3.02 28.20
N TYR A 324 -12.23 -3.19 27.14
CA TYR A 324 -13.63 -2.73 27.10
C TYR A 324 -14.61 -3.68 27.81
N GLU A 325 -14.26 -4.96 27.96
CA GLU A 325 -14.95 -5.91 28.86
C GLU A 325 -14.78 -5.48 30.31
N GLU A 326 -13.53 -5.22 30.76
CA GLU A 326 -13.22 -4.70 32.10
C GLU A 326 -13.90 -3.35 32.38
N ALA A 327 -14.07 -2.52 31.35
CA ALA A 327 -14.77 -1.24 31.44
C ALA A 327 -16.31 -1.34 31.35
N GLY A 328 -16.87 -2.53 31.08
CA GLY A 328 -18.32 -2.73 30.89
C GLY A 328 -18.91 -1.98 29.70
N GLN A 329 -18.13 -1.78 28.63
CA GLN A 329 -18.51 -0.98 27.45
C GLN A 329 -18.86 -1.83 26.22
N LEU A 330 -18.77 -3.15 26.32
CA LEU A 330 -19.10 -4.07 25.24
C LEU A 330 -20.58 -4.50 25.27
N ASP A 331 -21.22 -4.50 24.11
CA ASP A 331 -22.56 -5.02 23.88
C ASP A 331 -22.61 -5.77 22.55
N GLY A 332 -22.67 -7.10 22.64
CA GLY A 332 -22.88 -8.01 21.51
C GLY A 332 -24.33 -8.51 21.38
N SER A 333 -25.24 -8.09 22.28
CA SER A 333 -26.55 -8.73 22.51
C SER A 333 -27.52 -8.62 21.34
N THR A 334 -27.44 -7.54 20.57
CA THR A 334 -28.28 -7.29 19.39
C THR A 334 -27.54 -7.76 18.13
N PRO A 335 -27.99 -8.82 17.43
CA PRO A 335 -27.34 -9.30 16.22
C PRO A 335 -27.36 -8.27 15.11
N LEU A 336 -26.29 -8.24 14.30
CA LEU A 336 -26.27 -7.39 13.10
C LEU A 336 -27.33 -7.87 12.09
N PRO A 337 -27.99 -6.96 11.35
CA PRO A 337 -29.03 -7.28 10.39
C PRO A 337 -28.47 -7.85 9.08
N MET A 338 -27.82 -9.00 9.17
CA MET A 338 -27.16 -9.69 8.07
C MET A 338 -28.16 -10.22 7.04
N ALA A 339 -27.83 -10.02 5.77
CA ALA A 339 -28.57 -10.45 4.60
C ALA A 339 -27.59 -10.64 3.44
N LEU A 340 -26.85 -11.75 3.45
CA LEU A 340 -25.75 -12.03 2.51
C LEU A 340 -26.21 -12.02 1.05
N GLU A 341 -25.43 -11.41 0.15
CA GLU A 341 -25.75 -11.36 -1.29
C GLU A 341 -25.82 -12.77 -1.89
N ARG A 342 -24.95 -13.70 -1.46
CA ARG A 342 -24.97 -15.11 -1.91
C ARG A 342 -26.26 -15.86 -1.58
N ASN A 343 -27.05 -15.38 -0.61
CA ASN A 343 -28.33 -15.97 -0.22
C ASN A 343 -29.53 -15.31 -0.94
N LYS A 344 -29.33 -14.21 -1.67
CA LYS A 344 -30.40 -13.50 -2.40
C LYS A 344 -30.53 -14.14 -3.79
N GLN A 345 -31.67 -14.76 -4.07
CA GLN A 345 -31.94 -15.42 -5.36
C GLN A 345 -31.65 -14.46 -6.53
N GLN A 346 -30.71 -14.85 -7.41
CA GLN A 346 -29.98 -13.92 -8.26
C GLN A 346 -30.71 -13.50 -9.55
N VAL A 347 -30.57 -12.22 -9.89
CA VAL A 347 -30.73 -11.71 -11.26
C VAL A 347 -29.43 -11.98 -12.01
N GLY A 348 -29.50 -12.82 -13.05
CA GLY A 348 -28.31 -13.39 -13.71
C GLY A 348 -27.84 -14.63 -12.95
N ARG A 349 -28.11 -15.83 -13.50
CA ARG A 349 -27.75 -17.10 -12.87
C ARG A 349 -26.25 -17.34 -13.04
N PHE A 350 -25.46 -17.19 -11.98
CA PHE A 350 -24.13 -17.80 -11.89
C PHE A 350 -24.23 -19.18 -11.22
N GLY A 351 -23.19 -20.01 -11.35
CA GLY A 351 -23.11 -21.33 -10.71
C GLY A 351 -22.22 -22.31 -11.47
N ASP A 352 -22.22 -23.58 -11.05
CA ASP A 352 -21.45 -24.68 -11.66
C ASP A 352 -22.41 -25.72 -12.27
N VAL A 353 -22.80 -25.50 -13.53
CA VAL A 353 -23.72 -26.41 -14.24
C VAL A 353 -23.22 -26.63 -15.66
N ASP A 354 -22.89 -27.88 -15.99
CA ASP A 354 -22.64 -28.32 -17.36
C ASP A 354 -23.98 -28.50 -18.10
N GLY A 355 -24.00 -28.28 -19.41
CA GLY A 355 -25.24 -28.33 -20.20
C GLY A 355 -25.15 -27.59 -21.53
N PHE A 356 -26.31 -27.19 -22.07
CA PHE A 356 -26.40 -26.55 -23.39
C PHE A 356 -26.83 -25.07 -23.28
N GLY A 357 -26.08 -24.19 -23.95
CA GLY A 357 -26.43 -22.77 -24.11
C GLY A 357 -26.79 -22.08 -22.78
N PRO A 358 -28.02 -21.56 -22.61
CA PRO A 358 -28.43 -20.80 -21.42
C PRO A 358 -28.72 -21.66 -20.18
N GLU A 359 -28.69 -22.99 -20.30
CA GLU A 359 -28.85 -23.92 -19.17
C GLU A 359 -27.53 -24.17 -18.44
N ALA A 360 -26.41 -24.04 -19.16
CA ALA A 360 -25.07 -24.12 -18.60
C ALA A 360 -24.75 -22.86 -17.80
N LEU A 361 -24.19 -23.03 -16.60
CA LEU A 361 -23.83 -21.94 -15.69
C LEU A 361 -22.32 -21.92 -15.46
N LEU A 362 -21.80 -20.69 -15.33
CA LEU A 362 -20.41 -20.36 -15.03
C LEU A 362 -20.37 -19.41 -13.81
N GLN A 363 -19.25 -19.40 -13.08
CA GLN A 363 -19.01 -18.52 -11.93
C GLN A 363 -17.77 -17.66 -12.22
N HIS A 364 -18.00 -16.44 -12.69
CA HIS A 364 -16.97 -15.42 -12.96
C HIS A 364 -15.74 -15.97 -13.76
N PRO A 365 -15.96 -16.44 -15.00
CA PRO A 365 -14.87 -16.92 -15.83
C PRO A 365 -13.90 -15.78 -16.19
N LEU A 366 -12.60 -15.96 -15.99
CA LEU A 366 -11.58 -14.92 -16.18
C LEU A 366 -10.82 -15.03 -17.51
N ALA A 367 -10.86 -16.19 -18.17
CA ALA A 367 -10.24 -16.36 -19.49
C ALA A 367 -10.97 -17.40 -20.35
N VAL A 368 -10.78 -17.28 -21.67
CA VAL A 368 -11.18 -18.24 -22.67
C VAL A 368 -10.05 -18.49 -23.65
N LEU A 369 -9.95 -19.71 -24.19
CA LEU A 369 -8.92 -20.12 -25.15
C LEU A 369 -9.53 -21.06 -26.19
N SER A 370 -9.47 -20.69 -27.46
CA SER A 370 -9.87 -21.59 -28.55
C SER A 370 -8.78 -22.63 -28.85
N SER A 371 -9.18 -23.86 -29.16
CA SER A 371 -8.28 -24.87 -29.72
C SER A 371 -7.77 -24.46 -31.11
N ALA A 372 -6.64 -25.01 -31.54
CA ALA A 372 -6.00 -24.60 -32.80
C ALA A 372 -6.84 -24.87 -34.06
N ASP A 373 -7.81 -25.79 -33.99
CA ASP A 373 -8.78 -26.14 -35.03
C ASP A 373 -10.13 -25.40 -34.87
N GLY A 374 -10.32 -24.62 -33.80
CA GLY A 374 -11.57 -23.93 -33.48
C GLY A 374 -12.70 -24.84 -32.98
N SER A 375 -12.48 -26.15 -32.82
CA SER A 375 -13.53 -27.12 -32.44
C SER A 375 -13.95 -27.01 -30.96
N THR A 376 -13.10 -26.41 -30.12
CA THR A 376 -13.31 -26.26 -28.68
C THR A 376 -12.93 -24.86 -28.22
N VAL A 377 -13.66 -24.32 -27.25
CA VAL A 377 -13.26 -23.14 -26.47
C VAL A 377 -13.13 -23.56 -25.01
N PHE A 378 -11.91 -23.63 -24.50
CA PHE A 378 -11.65 -23.81 -23.08
C PHE A 378 -12.04 -22.53 -22.32
N VAL A 379 -12.65 -22.69 -21.16
CA VAL A 379 -13.08 -21.62 -20.28
C VAL A 379 -12.46 -21.85 -18.91
N ALA A 380 -11.73 -20.86 -18.41
CA ALA A 380 -11.27 -20.86 -17.02
C ALA A 380 -12.45 -20.38 -16.16
N ASP A 381 -13.17 -21.34 -15.57
CA ASP A 381 -14.33 -21.09 -14.72
C ASP A 381 -13.87 -20.88 -13.28
N SER A 382 -13.21 -19.73 -13.11
CA SER A 382 -12.25 -19.44 -12.03
C SER A 382 -12.80 -19.70 -10.64
N TYR A 383 -14.04 -19.24 -10.37
CA TYR A 383 -14.65 -19.31 -9.04
C TYR A 383 -15.49 -20.57 -8.82
N ASN A 384 -15.56 -21.44 -9.83
CA ASN A 384 -15.89 -22.86 -9.64
C ASN A 384 -14.62 -23.74 -9.59
N HIS A 385 -13.42 -23.14 -9.56
CA HIS A 385 -12.13 -23.87 -9.49
C HIS A 385 -11.97 -24.93 -10.60
N ARG A 386 -12.47 -24.63 -11.81
CA ARG A 386 -12.61 -25.59 -12.92
C ARG A 386 -12.13 -25.02 -14.24
N ILE A 387 -11.69 -25.92 -15.11
CA ILE A 387 -11.59 -25.68 -16.54
C ILE A 387 -12.77 -26.40 -17.21
N LYS A 388 -13.56 -25.66 -17.98
CA LYS A 388 -14.63 -26.20 -18.83
C LYS A 388 -14.23 -26.13 -20.31
N ALA A 389 -14.90 -26.89 -21.16
CA ALA A 389 -14.77 -26.88 -22.60
C ALA A 389 -16.15 -26.66 -23.22
N LEU A 390 -16.27 -25.63 -24.05
CA LEU A 390 -17.43 -25.29 -24.85
C LEU A 390 -17.21 -25.77 -26.29
N ASN A 391 -18.15 -26.53 -26.85
CA ASN A 391 -18.22 -26.81 -28.27
C ASN A 391 -19.05 -25.70 -28.95
N PRO A 392 -18.46 -24.82 -29.80
CA PRO A 392 -19.18 -23.71 -30.42
C PRO A 392 -20.16 -24.14 -31.51
N GLY A 393 -20.09 -25.39 -32.00
CA GLY A 393 -21.04 -25.96 -32.96
C GLY A 393 -22.32 -26.51 -32.32
N THR A 394 -22.25 -27.03 -31.09
CA THR A 394 -23.39 -27.58 -30.35
C THR A 394 -23.89 -26.70 -29.20
N ASN A 395 -23.10 -25.68 -28.80
CA ASN A 395 -23.26 -24.91 -27.56
C ASN A 395 -23.24 -25.77 -26.28
N GLU A 396 -22.61 -26.94 -26.33
CA GLU A 396 -22.43 -27.82 -25.18
C GLU A 396 -21.22 -27.38 -24.34
N LEU A 397 -21.42 -27.16 -23.04
CA LEU A 397 -20.38 -26.82 -22.07
C LEU A 397 -20.20 -27.97 -21.09
N VAL A 398 -18.99 -28.52 -21.00
CA VAL A 398 -18.63 -29.62 -20.10
C VAL A 398 -17.41 -29.31 -19.25
N THR A 399 -17.39 -29.77 -18.01
CA THR A 399 -16.19 -29.72 -17.14
C THR A 399 -15.15 -30.70 -17.65
N VAL A 400 -13.94 -30.22 -17.93
CA VAL A 400 -12.81 -31.06 -18.36
C VAL A 400 -11.84 -31.35 -17.22
N ALA A 401 -11.64 -30.43 -16.29
CA ALA A 401 -10.83 -30.66 -15.08
C ALA A 401 -11.22 -29.72 -13.91
N GLY A 402 -10.94 -30.15 -12.68
CA GLY A 402 -11.19 -29.40 -11.45
C GLY A 402 -12.28 -30.02 -10.59
N SER A 403 -12.05 -30.14 -9.28
CA SER A 403 -13.00 -30.76 -8.35
C SER A 403 -14.25 -29.90 -8.05
N GLY A 404 -14.18 -28.58 -8.26
CA GLY A 404 -15.20 -27.63 -7.75
C GLY A 404 -14.82 -26.98 -6.42
N SER A 405 -13.62 -27.23 -5.89
CA SER A 405 -13.15 -26.67 -4.61
C SER A 405 -11.72 -26.19 -4.74
N ALA A 406 -11.43 -25.05 -4.10
CA ALA A 406 -10.08 -24.50 -4.01
C ALA A 406 -9.10 -25.56 -3.47
N GLY A 407 -7.95 -25.70 -4.13
CA GLY A 407 -6.88 -26.60 -3.68
C GLY A 407 -5.78 -26.77 -4.72
N PHE A 408 -4.76 -27.54 -4.37
CA PHE A 408 -3.61 -27.80 -5.21
C PHE A 408 -3.34 -29.30 -5.31
N ARG A 409 -3.76 -29.91 -6.43
CA ARG A 409 -3.61 -31.35 -6.69
C ARG A 409 -3.54 -31.63 -8.19
N ASP A 410 -2.55 -32.40 -8.61
CA ASP A 410 -2.47 -32.99 -9.96
C ASP A 410 -3.32 -34.26 -10.03
N GLY A 411 -3.94 -34.54 -11.18
CA GLY A 411 -4.89 -35.65 -11.32
C GLY A 411 -5.63 -35.66 -12.66
N ALA A 412 -6.53 -36.62 -12.87
CA ALA A 412 -7.40 -36.66 -14.05
C ALA A 412 -8.78 -36.06 -13.74
N GLY A 413 -9.28 -35.18 -14.62
CA GLY A 413 -10.63 -34.63 -14.52
C GLY A 413 -10.93 -33.98 -13.15
N ALA A 414 -11.91 -34.53 -12.43
CA ALA A 414 -12.34 -34.05 -11.12
C ALA A 414 -11.37 -34.36 -9.96
N GLU A 415 -10.34 -35.20 -10.17
CA GLU A 415 -9.28 -35.41 -9.18
C GLU A 415 -8.33 -34.20 -9.08
N ALA A 416 -8.19 -33.44 -10.17
CA ALA A 416 -7.37 -32.24 -10.18
C ALA A 416 -8.03 -31.14 -9.35
N GLN A 417 -7.23 -30.35 -8.64
CA GLN A 417 -7.67 -29.18 -7.90
C GLN A 417 -6.91 -27.95 -8.36
N PHE A 418 -7.64 -26.84 -8.49
CA PHE A 418 -7.16 -25.50 -8.87
C PHE A 418 -7.58 -24.49 -7.79
N SER A 419 -6.98 -23.30 -7.79
CA SER A 419 -7.36 -22.17 -6.94
C SER A 419 -7.38 -20.90 -7.80
N GLU A 420 -8.58 -20.47 -8.17
CA GLU A 420 -8.85 -19.38 -9.12
C GLU A 420 -8.00 -19.45 -10.41
N PRO A 421 -8.16 -20.53 -11.22
CA PRO A 421 -7.50 -20.61 -12.51
C PRO A 421 -7.97 -19.48 -13.42
N ALA A 422 -7.03 -18.73 -14.00
CA ALA A 422 -7.32 -17.57 -14.83
C ALA A 422 -6.71 -17.73 -16.23
N GLY A 423 -5.55 -17.11 -16.50
CA GLY A 423 -4.96 -17.07 -17.84
C GLY A 423 -4.77 -18.46 -18.47
N LEU A 424 -5.22 -18.60 -19.72
CA LEU A 424 -5.09 -19.83 -20.51
C LEU A 424 -4.21 -19.58 -21.74
N ALA A 425 -3.36 -20.54 -22.10
CA ALA A 425 -2.56 -20.51 -23.32
C ALA A 425 -2.45 -21.90 -23.96
N LEU A 426 -2.35 -21.96 -25.30
CA LEU A 426 -2.06 -23.22 -26.00
C LEU A 426 -0.57 -23.58 -25.83
N GLY A 427 -0.32 -24.79 -25.35
CA GLY A 427 1.00 -25.42 -25.27
C GLY A 427 1.26 -26.39 -26.44
N PRO A 428 2.46 -26.99 -26.47
CA PRO A 428 2.81 -28.00 -27.47
C PRO A 428 1.82 -29.18 -27.50
N GLY A 429 1.59 -29.74 -28.69
CA GLY A 429 0.72 -30.91 -28.87
C GLY A 429 -0.78 -30.66 -28.60
N GLY A 430 -1.22 -29.41 -28.47
CA GLY A 430 -2.60 -29.07 -28.11
C GLY A 430 -2.89 -29.13 -26.61
N SER A 431 -1.86 -29.21 -25.76
CA SER A 431 -2.00 -29.00 -24.32
C SER A 431 -2.47 -27.58 -24.01
N VAL A 432 -3.05 -27.38 -22.82
CA VAL A 432 -3.48 -26.08 -22.31
C VAL A 432 -2.67 -25.75 -21.07
N PHE A 433 -1.91 -24.66 -21.12
CA PHE A 433 -1.29 -24.07 -19.95
C PHE A 433 -2.31 -23.20 -19.22
N VAL A 434 -2.36 -23.37 -17.90
CA VAL A 434 -3.30 -22.70 -16.99
C VAL A 434 -2.49 -21.94 -15.94
N ALA A 435 -2.69 -20.64 -15.84
CA ALA A 435 -2.25 -19.85 -14.69
C ALA A 435 -3.22 -20.12 -13.52
N ASP A 436 -2.75 -20.86 -12.53
CA ASP A 436 -3.51 -21.30 -11.36
C ASP A 436 -3.25 -20.31 -10.22
N THR A 437 -3.95 -19.16 -10.32
CA THR A 437 -3.54 -17.87 -9.78
C THR A 437 -3.28 -17.90 -8.28
N ASN A 438 -4.22 -18.40 -7.49
CA ASN A 438 -4.11 -18.42 -6.03
C ASN A 438 -3.25 -19.58 -5.51
N ASN A 439 -2.82 -20.50 -6.38
CA ASN A 439 -1.77 -21.47 -6.07
C ASN A 439 -0.37 -20.98 -6.49
N GLY A 440 -0.26 -19.82 -7.15
CA GLY A 440 1.02 -19.28 -7.65
C GLY A 440 1.71 -20.18 -8.69
N ALA A 441 0.96 -21.03 -9.38
CA ALA A 441 1.50 -22.12 -10.20
C ALA A 441 1.07 -22.05 -11.68
N ILE A 442 1.89 -22.63 -12.55
CA ILE A 442 1.47 -22.95 -13.93
C ILE A 442 1.15 -24.44 -14.00
N ARG A 443 -0.05 -24.77 -14.47
CA ARG A 443 -0.53 -26.14 -14.65
C ARG A 443 -0.63 -26.45 -16.14
N VAL A 444 -0.52 -27.72 -16.49
CA VAL A 444 -0.64 -28.24 -17.86
C VAL A 444 -1.78 -29.23 -17.89
N LEU A 445 -2.84 -28.89 -18.60
CA LEU A 445 -3.95 -29.78 -18.94
C LEU A 445 -3.68 -30.42 -20.31
N ASP A 446 -3.75 -31.74 -20.39
CA ASP A 446 -3.87 -32.48 -21.65
C ASP A 446 -5.36 -32.69 -21.94
N PRO A 447 -5.95 -32.06 -22.98
CA PRO A 447 -7.37 -32.21 -23.30
C PRO A 447 -7.78 -33.63 -23.70
N ALA A 448 -6.87 -34.44 -24.25
CA ALA A 448 -7.17 -35.79 -24.73
C ALA A 448 -7.28 -36.78 -23.55
N THR A 449 -6.39 -36.69 -22.57
CA THR A 449 -6.43 -37.53 -21.36
C THR A 449 -7.18 -36.89 -20.18
N ARG A 450 -7.55 -35.61 -20.30
CA ARG A 450 -8.06 -34.75 -19.21
C ARG A 450 -7.16 -34.70 -17.98
N ARG A 451 -5.87 -34.97 -18.14
CA ARG A 451 -4.91 -35.01 -17.04
C ARG A 451 -4.28 -33.65 -16.82
N VAL A 452 -4.26 -33.21 -15.56
CA VAL A 452 -3.60 -31.99 -15.10
C VAL A 452 -2.30 -32.37 -14.40
N THR A 453 -1.23 -31.67 -14.76
CA THR A 453 0.09 -31.76 -14.12
C THR A 453 0.64 -30.37 -13.82
N THR A 454 1.54 -30.23 -12.84
CA THR A 454 2.20 -28.95 -12.55
C THR A 454 3.46 -28.78 -13.40
N LEU A 455 3.62 -27.61 -14.03
CA LEU A 455 4.79 -27.31 -14.86
C LEU A 455 6.01 -27.03 -13.99
N ALA A 456 7.02 -27.91 -14.07
CA ALA A 456 8.28 -27.71 -13.38
C ALA A 456 9.17 -26.68 -14.11
N LEU A 457 9.26 -25.46 -13.56
CA LEU A 457 10.13 -24.40 -14.07
C LEU A 457 11.60 -24.69 -13.72
N ARG A 458 12.34 -25.35 -14.62
CA ARG A 458 13.76 -25.64 -14.45
C ARG A 458 14.61 -24.40 -14.75
N GLY A 459 15.65 -24.17 -13.94
CA GLY A 459 16.58 -23.04 -14.13
C GLY A 459 16.03 -21.68 -13.71
N VAL A 460 14.73 -21.58 -13.42
CA VAL A 460 14.16 -20.47 -12.64
C VAL A 460 14.52 -20.73 -11.17
N PRO A 461 15.35 -19.90 -10.51
CA PRO A 461 15.56 -20.04 -9.08
C PRO A 461 14.23 -19.79 -8.36
N GLU A 462 14.02 -20.47 -7.22
CA GLU A 462 12.85 -20.21 -6.37
C GLU A 462 12.69 -18.70 -6.11
N PRO A 463 11.45 -18.17 -5.98
CA PRO A 463 11.23 -16.80 -5.55
C PRO A 463 12.07 -16.57 -4.30
N ARG A 464 13.06 -15.67 -4.38
CA ARG A 464 14.07 -15.55 -3.34
C ARG A 464 13.37 -15.17 -2.03
N VAL A 465 13.17 -16.15 -1.15
CA VAL A 465 12.79 -15.90 0.24
C VAL A 465 13.87 -14.98 0.77
N ASP A 466 13.48 -13.73 1.04
CA ASP A 466 14.44 -12.68 1.30
C ASP A 466 15.29 -13.06 2.52
N PRO A 467 16.58 -13.38 2.35
CA PRO A 467 17.39 -13.93 3.44
C PRO A 467 17.58 -12.90 4.55
N VAL A 468 17.36 -11.63 4.24
CA VAL A 468 17.27 -10.50 5.15
C VAL A 468 16.01 -10.58 6.02
N ALA A 469 14.81 -10.61 5.44
CA ALA A 469 13.56 -10.76 6.19
C ALA A 469 13.51 -12.08 6.98
N ALA A 470 13.97 -13.20 6.39
CA ALA A 470 14.01 -14.49 7.06
C ALA A 470 14.97 -14.48 8.28
N ALA A 471 16.16 -13.89 8.16
CA ALA A 471 17.08 -13.78 9.28
C ALA A 471 16.64 -12.73 10.32
N ALA A 472 15.95 -11.65 9.91
CA ALA A 472 15.32 -10.70 10.82
C ALA A 472 14.19 -11.36 11.63
N ALA A 473 13.36 -12.19 10.98
CA ALA A 473 12.32 -12.98 11.64
C ALA A 473 12.90 -14.07 12.57
N ALA A 474 14.03 -14.70 12.21
CA ALA A 474 14.73 -15.65 13.08
C ALA A 474 15.44 -14.97 14.28
N ALA A 475 15.92 -13.74 14.11
CA ALA A 475 16.46 -12.94 15.22
C ALA A 475 15.36 -12.43 16.16
N ALA A 476 14.17 -12.14 15.62
CA ALA A 476 12.97 -11.78 16.37
C ALA A 476 12.51 -12.88 17.35
N THR A 477 12.58 -14.17 16.96
CA THR A 477 12.12 -15.30 17.79
C THR A 477 13.11 -15.76 18.86
N GLY A 478 14.08 -14.93 19.25
CA GLY A 478 15.02 -15.22 20.35
C GLY A 478 16.08 -16.30 20.03
N GLY A 479 16.24 -16.68 18.76
CA GLY A 479 17.21 -17.67 18.31
C GLY A 479 18.66 -17.17 18.45
N ALA A 480 19.32 -17.49 19.57
CA ALA A 480 20.74 -17.26 19.79
C ALA A 480 21.61 -18.07 18.80
N GLY A 481 21.82 -17.51 17.61
CA GLY A 481 22.56 -18.16 16.51
C GLY A 481 22.06 -17.85 15.09
N GLY A 482 20.94 -17.13 14.91
CA GLY A 482 20.29 -16.87 13.61
C GLY A 482 21.03 -15.97 12.60
N GLY A 483 22.35 -15.79 12.73
CA GLY A 483 23.16 -15.05 11.76
C GLY A 483 23.44 -15.89 10.51
N LEU A 484 23.37 -15.29 9.32
CA LEU A 484 23.76 -16.00 8.09
C LEU A 484 25.26 -16.26 8.15
N ALA A 485 25.73 -17.50 8.08
CA ALA A 485 27.16 -17.80 8.18
C ALA A 485 27.94 -17.16 7.00
N ALA A 486 27.44 -17.31 5.78
CA ALA A 486 27.99 -16.71 4.57
C ALA A 486 27.18 -15.47 4.14
N PRO A 487 27.79 -14.51 3.39
CA PRO A 487 27.05 -13.46 2.71
C PRO A 487 25.95 -14.04 1.83
N PRO A 488 24.71 -13.49 1.86
CA PRO A 488 23.62 -14.02 1.07
C PRO A 488 23.86 -13.90 -0.44
N GLN A 489 23.42 -14.90 -1.20
CA GLN A 489 23.65 -14.95 -2.65
C GLN A 489 22.95 -13.78 -3.36
N GLY A 490 23.69 -13.08 -4.22
CA GLY A 490 23.22 -11.88 -4.92
C GLY A 490 23.52 -10.56 -4.23
N PHE A 491 24.12 -10.56 -3.02
CA PHE A 491 24.62 -9.34 -2.39
C PHE A 491 26.02 -8.99 -2.89
N GLN A 492 26.22 -7.71 -3.22
CA GLN A 492 27.52 -7.13 -3.54
C GLN A 492 28.35 -7.01 -2.26
N LEU A 493 29.50 -7.70 -2.21
CA LEU A 493 30.29 -7.82 -0.99
C LEU A 493 31.37 -6.73 -0.89
N VAL A 494 31.34 -5.96 0.19
CA VAL A 494 32.32 -4.94 0.55
C VAL A 494 32.97 -5.33 1.87
N ARG A 495 34.30 -5.49 1.90
CA ARG A 495 35.04 -5.82 3.13
C ARG A 495 35.85 -4.64 3.62
N ALA A 496 35.85 -4.38 4.92
CA ALA A 496 36.83 -3.49 5.52
C ALA A 496 38.24 -4.10 5.39
N ALA A 497 39.20 -3.26 4.98
CA ALA A 497 40.60 -3.64 4.91
C ALA A 497 41.21 -3.79 6.32
N GLU A 498 40.80 -2.92 7.24
CA GLU A 498 41.28 -2.88 8.63
C GLU A 498 40.15 -3.21 9.62
N PRO A 499 40.46 -3.83 10.77
CA PRO A 499 39.48 -4.11 11.81
C PRO A 499 39.03 -2.83 12.53
N LEU A 500 37.75 -2.77 12.90
CA LEU A 500 37.23 -1.76 13.83
C LEU A 500 37.64 -2.13 15.26
N ALA A 501 38.45 -1.29 15.89
CA ALA A 501 38.75 -1.38 17.31
C ALA A 501 37.56 -0.89 18.16
N VAL A 502 37.14 -1.71 19.11
CA VAL A 502 35.98 -1.50 19.98
C VAL A 502 36.47 -1.48 21.43
N GLY A 503 36.79 -0.28 21.93
CA GLY A 503 37.22 -0.04 23.31
C GLY A 503 36.06 0.22 24.26
N ALA A 504 36.34 0.59 25.51
CA ALA A 504 35.32 0.91 26.51
C ALA A 504 34.41 2.10 26.13
N ALA A 505 34.89 3.02 25.29
CA ALA A 505 34.11 4.11 24.71
C ALA A 505 33.29 3.71 23.46
N GLY A 506 33.38 2.44 23.05
CA GLY A 506 32.83 1.92 21.79
C GLY A 506 33.77 2.07 20.58
N GLY A 507 33.22 1.73 19.42
CA GLY A 507 33.77 1.99 18.09
C GLY A 507 32.68 2.54 17.16
N GLU A 508 33.08 3.13 16.05
CA GLU A 508 32.18 3.78 15.09
C GLU A 508 32.34 3.21 13.67
N LEU A 509 31.22 2.87 13.04
CA LEU A 509 31.17 2.44 11.64
C LEU A 509 30.29 3.40 10.84
N THR A 510 30.86 4.03 9.81
CA THR A 510 30.09 4.76 8.80
C THR A 510 30.01 3.94 7.51
N VAL A 511 28.81 3.76 6.98
CA VAL A 511 28.57 3.11 5.67
C VAL A 511 27.87 4.09 4.75
N THR A 512 28.47 4.39 3.60
CA THR A 512 27.92 5.26 2.58
C THR A 512 27.62 4.46 1.30
N VAL A 513 26.40 4.56 0.79
CA VAL A 513 26.08 4.10 -0.57
C VAL A 513 25.99 5.33 -1.47
N ARG A 514 26.73 5.34 -2.58
CA ARG A 514 26.67 6.39 -3.59
C ARG A 514 25.84 5.93 -4.79
N LEU A 515 24.84 6.72 -5.14
CA LEU A 515 24.05 6.50 -6.35
C LEU A 515 24.77 7.04 -7.59
N PRO A 516 24.46 6.52 -8.80
CA PRO A 516 24.95 7.11 -10.04
C PRO A 516 24.35 8.51 -10.26
N ARG A 517 24.99 9.33 -11.11
CA ARG A 517 24.43 10.63 -11.48
C ARG A 517 23.05 10.46 -12.13
N GLY A 518 22.08 11.27 -11.71
CA GLY A 518 20.70 11.23 -12.19
C GLY A 518 19.77 10.32 -11.37
N TYR A 519 20.30 9.47 -10.51
CA TYR A 519 19.51 8.59 -9.66
C TYR A 519 19.31 9.17 -8.25
N HIS A 520 18.13 8.89 -7.69
CA HIS A 520 17.73 9.19 -6.31
C HIS A 520 17.16 7.91 -5.67
N LEU A 521 16.99 7.88 -4.35
CA LEU A 521 16.31 6.75 -3.70
C LEU A 521 14.82 6.77 -4.04
N THR A 522 14.21 5.60 -4.20
CA THR A 522 12.79 5.50 -4.53
C THR A 522 11.94 5.87 -3.31
N ALA A 523 11.29 7.03 -3.38
CA ALA A 523 10.37 7.51 -2.34
C ALA A 523 9.30 6.45 -2.03
N GLY A 524 9.05 6.21 -0.74
CA GLY A 524 8.09 5.21 -0.26
C GLY A 524 8.56 3.76 -0.29
N ALA A 525 9.53 3.37 -1.12
CA ALA A 525 10.01 1.98 -1.22
C ALA A 525 10.84 1.50 -0.02
N GLY A 526 11.36 2.42 0.81
CA GLY A 526 11.93 2.08 2.11
C GLY A 526 13.31 1.40 2.07
N SER A 527 14.25 1.97 1.29
CA SER A 527 15.67 1.61 1.34
C SER A 527 16.19 1.52 2.78
N SER A 528 16.77 0.39 3.14
CA SER A 528 16.94 -0.03 4.53
C SER A 528 18.18 -0.89 4.75
N TYR A 529 18.57 -1.05 6.00
CA TYR A 529 19.67 -1.91 6.42
C TYR A 529 19.38 -2.58 7.76
N PHE A 530 20.09 -3.66 8.02
CA PHE A 530 20.20 -4.28 9.34
C PHE A 530 21.58 -4.88 9.52
N THR A 531 21.91 -5.25 10.76
CA THR A 531 23.22 -5.73 11.15
C THR A 531 23.14 -7.09 11.83
N GLN A 532 24.21 -7.87 11.68
CA GLN A 532 24.43 -9.16 12.32
C GLN A 532 25.84 -9.17 12.90
N LEU A 533 25.99 -9.65 14.13
CA LEU A 533 27.29 -10.01 14.71
C LEU A 533 27.51 -11.51 14.52
N LEU A 534 28.69 -11.85 14.02
CA LEU A 534 29.08 -13.22 13.71
C LEU A 534 30.39 -13.56 14.45
N PRO A 535 30.56 -14.79 14.96
CA PRO A 535 31.84 -15.29 15.44
C PRO A 535 32.93 -15.13 14.37
N ALA A 536 34.13 -14.69 14.75
CA ALA A 536 35.25 -14.64 13.83
C ALA A 536 35.75 -16.07 13.51
N GLY A 537 35.88 -16.38 12.21
CA GLY A 537 36.53 -17.61 11.74
C GLY A 537 38.03 -17.40 11.55
N GLY A 538 38.85 -18.21 12.24
CA GLY A 538 40.32 -18.13 12.19
C GLY A 538 40.96 -18.10 13.59
N GLY A 539 42.27 -18.31 13.66
CA GLY A 539 43.00 -18.42 14.93
C GLY A 539 43.01 -17.13 15.75
N GLY A 540 42.39 -17.16 16.92
CA GLY A 540 42.32 -16.07 17.90
C GLY A 540 41.24 -16.34 18.94
N THR A 541 41.16 -15.51 19.99
CA THR A 541 40.11 -15.62 21.00
C THR A 541 38.82 -14.98 20.49
N THR A 542 37.87 -15.81 20.04
CA THR A 542 36.52 -15.34 19.68
C THR A 542 35.71 -15.08 20.95
N VAL A 543 35.00 -13.96 20.99
CA VAL A 543 34.12 -13.57 22.12
C VAL A 543 32.65 -13.80 21.71
N ASP A 544 31.77 -13.98 22.69
CA ASP A 544 30.33 -14.16 22.45
C ASP A 544 29.72 -12.95 21.73
N VAL A 545 28.85 -13.18 20.74
CA VAL A 545 28.18 -12.14 19.97
C VAL A 545 27.28 -11.24 20.82
N THR A 546 26.73 -11.75 21.93
CA THR A 546 25.93 -10.99 22.90
C THR A 546 26.76 -10.00 23.71
N ALA A 547 28.08 -10.14 23.72
CA ALA A 547 28.98 -9.27 24.45
C ALA A 547 29.23 -7.92 23.76
N VAL A 548 28.66 -7.70 22.57
CA VAL A 548 28.72 -6.45 21.79
C VAL A 548 27.32 -6.10 21.28
N ALA A 549 26.96 -4.82 21.31
CA ALA A 549 25.72 -4.28 20.77
C ALA A 549 26.00 -3.27 19.65
N VAL A 550 25.21 -3.30 18.57
CA VAL A 550 25.29 -2.34 17.46
C VAL A 550 24.09 -1.39 17.52
N ARG A 551 24.33 -0.08 17.39
CA ARG A 551 23.31 0.96 17.54
C ARG A 551 23.38 2.00 16.42
N PRO A 552 22.30 2.21 15.65
CA PRO A 552 21.13 1.34 15.54
C PRO A 552 21.48 -0.04 14.95
N ALA A 553 20.77 -1.10 15.35
CA ALA A 553 20.97 -2.44 14.77
C ALA A 553 20.35 -2.58 13.37
N SER A 554 19.36 -1.75 13.05
CA SER A 554 18.66 -1.65 11.76
C SER A 554 18.05 -0.27 11.57
N GLY A 555 17.72 0.10 10.33
CA GLY A 555 17.07 1.37 10.04
C GLY A 555 16.84 1.60 8.54
N ARG A 556 16.33 2.80 8.19
CA ARG A 556 16.27 3.27 6.81
C ARG A 556 17.57 3.96 6.41
N LEU A 557 17.93 3.86 5.14
CA LEU A 557 18.90 4.76 4.52
C LEU A 557 18.27 6.15 4.37
N PRO A 558 18.99 7.25 4.68
CA PRO A 558 18.43 8.59 4.56
C PRO A 558 18.19 8.96 3.09
N ASP A 559 17.13 9.71 2.81
CA ASP A 559 16.73 10.08 1.45
C ASP A 559 17.58 11.23 0.90
N GLU A 560 18.81 10.88 0.52
CA GLU A 560 19.85 11.79 0.05
C GLU A 560 20.56 11.21 -1.19
N ALA A 561 21.32 12.02 -1.91
CA ALA A 561 22.06 11.55 -3.10
C ALA A 561 23.23 10.57 -2.77
N ASN A 562 23.68 10.55 -1.52
CA ASN A 562 24.72 9.64 -1.02
C ASN A 562 24.32 9.14 0.38
N PRO A 563 23.28 8.28 0.50
CA PRO A 563 22.81 7.78 1.78
C PRO A 563 23.95 7.25 2.65
N SER A 564 24.14 7.86 3.81
CA SER A 564 25.20 7.49 4.75
C SER A 564 24.62 7.21 6.13
N VAL A 565 24.94 6.05 6.69
CA VAL A 565 24.49 5.62 8.01
C VAL A 565 25.69 5.47 8.95
N ARG A 566 25.50 5.88 10.20
CA ARG A 566 26.52 5.91 11.24
C ARG A 566 26.07 5.03 12.40
N LEU A 567 26.87 4.03 12.72
CA LEU A 567 26.59 3.03 13.74
C LEU A 567 27.63 3.09 14.85
N THR A 568 27.18 3.01 16.08
CA THR A 568 28.03 2.83 17.27
C THR A 568 28.05 1.36 17.65
N VAL A 569 29.24 0.80 17.82
CA VAL A 569 29.49 -0.58 18.28
C VAL A 569 29.96 -0.49 19.73
N VAL A 570 29.17 -1.04 20.65
CA VAL A 570 29.35 -0.86 22.10
C VAL A 570 29.60 -2.22 22.75
N PRO A 571 30.74 -2.45 23.44
CA PRO A 571 30.97 -3.69 24.16
C PRO A 571 30.29 -3.68 25.53
N THR A 572 30.02 -4.87 26.06
CA THR A 572 29.70 -5.06 27.48
C THR A 572 30.93 -4.72 28.34
N ALA A 573 30.70 -4.32 29.60
CA ALA A 573 31.79 -3.98 30.53
C ALA A 573 32.81 -5.12 30.72
N ALA A 574 32.35 -6.38 30.70
CA ALA A 574 33.21 -7.55 30.78
C ALA A 574 34.09 -7.74 29.52
N ALA A 575 33.52 -7.57 28.31
CA ALA A 575 34.28 -7.67 27.07
C ALA A 575 35.24 -6.49 26.87
N ALA A 576 34.90 -5.29 27.35
CA ALA A 576 35.77 -4.12 27.31
C ALA A 576 37.04 -4.28 28.18
N ALA A 577 36.97 -5.09 29.23
CA ALA A 577 38.05 -5.32 30.20
C ALA A 577 38.86 -6.60 29.93
N ALA A 578 38.59 -7.32 28.83
CA ALA A 578 39.26 -8.58 28.52
C ALA A 578 40.66 -8.36 27.92
N ASP A 579 41.71 -8.72 28.67
CA ASP A 579 43.08 -8.78 28.15
C ASP A 579 43.20 -9.91 27.12
N GLY A 580 43.49 -9.54 25.86
CA GLY A 580 43.69 -10.47 24.75
C GLY A 580 43.00 -10.11 23.44
N GLY A 581 42.04 -9.17 23.44
CA GLY A 581 41.42 -8.64 22.22
C GLY A 581 40.48 -9.64 21.52
N GLY A 582 39.22 -9.66 21.93
CA GLY A 582 38.19 -10.54 21.38
C GLY A 582 37.87 -10.26 19.90
N ARG A 583 37.70 -11.29 19.08
CA ARG A 583 37.43 -11.12 17.63
C ARG A 583 35.98 -11.48 17.27
N LEU A 584 35.35 -10.62 16.47
CA LEU A 584 34.01 -10.81 15.87
C LEU A 584 34.02 -10.29 14.42
N VAL A 585 32.94 -10.54 13.68
CA VAL A 585 32.65 -9.87 12.40
C VAL A 585 31.29 -9.20 12.50
N LEU A 586 31.24 -7.90 12.23
CA LEU A 586 30.01 -7.15 12.01
C LEU A 586 29.66 -7.20 10.53
N ARG A 587 28.51 -7.78 10.19
CA ARG A 587 27.94 -7.73 8.85
C ARG A 587 26.78 -6.74 8.82
N LEU A 588 26.79 -5.79 7.89
CA LEU A 588 25.65 -4.93 7.57
C LEU A 588 25.11 -5.32 6.20
N LEU A 589 23.80 -5.55 6.12
CA LEU A 589 23.10 -5.93 4.90
C LEU A 589 22.13 -4.81 4.55
N ALA A 590 22.37 -4.15 3.41
CA ALA A 590 21.61 -3.01 2.93
C ALA A 590 20.82 -3.36 1.65
N LYS A 591 19.61 -2.82 1.55
CA LYS A 591 18.76 -2.81 0.37
C LYS A 591 18.58 -1.38 -0.10
N VAL A 592 18.87 -1.15 -1.37
CA VAL A 592 18.89 0.18 -1.97
C VAL A 592 17.91 0.18 -3.14
N TYR A 593 16.75 0.80 -2.98
CA TYR A 593 15.81 1.06 -4.06
C TYR A 593 16.11 2.45 -4.64
N TYR A 594 16.34 2.54 -5.94
CA TYR A 594 16.79 3.75 -6.61
C TYR A 594 16.23 3.87 -8.02
N CYS A 595 15.95 5.09 -8.44
CA CYS A 595 15.32 5.40 -9.74
C CYS A 595 15.90 6.67 -10.34
N GLN A 596 15.83 6.76 -11.67
CA GLN A 596 15.93 8.02 -12.38
C GLN A 596 14.51 8.61 -12.54
N GLU A 597 14.40 9.92 -12.65
CA GLU A 597 13.13 10.60 -12.89
C GLU A 597 12.48 10.10 -14.20
N ASP A 598 11.20 9.75 -14.13
CA ASP A 598 10.39 9.13 -15.21
C ASP A 598 10.93 7.80 -15.82
N ASP A 599 11.81 7.07 -15.12
CA ASP A 599 12.37 5.79 -15.57
C ASP A 599 12.09 4.61 -14.60
N VAL A 600 12.47 3.40 -14.99
CA VAL A 600 12.29 2.16 -14.22
C VAL A 600 13.06 2.20 -12.91
N CYS A 601 12.36 1.94 -11.79
CA CYS A 601 12.99 1.76 -10.49
C CYS A 601 13.80 0.45 -10.43
N LEU A 602 15.02 0.55 -9.93
CA LEU A 602 15.96 -0.55 -9.74
C LEU A 602 16.14 -0.83 -8.24
N PHE A 603 16.71 -2.00 -7.91
CA PHE A 603 17.17 -2.29 -6.56
C PHE A 603 18.56 -2.93 -6.58
N GLU A 604 19.34 -2.65 -5.54
CA GLU A 604 20.65 -3.26 -5.29
C GLU A 604 20.68 -3.85 -3.87
N GLN A 605 21.44 -4.93 -3.68
CA GLN A 605 21.66 -5.58 -2.39
C GLN A 605 23.15 -5.56 -2.06
N VAL A 606 23.53 -4.98 -0.92
CA VAL A 606 24.93 -4.74 -0.56
C VAL A 606 25.23 -5.29 0.82
N CYS A 607 26.29 -6.08 0.93
CA CYS A 607 26.77 -6.71 2.16
C CYS A 607 28.12 -6.10 2.54
N PHE A 608 28.17 -5.43 3.69
CA PHE A 608 29.40 -4.89 4.26
C PHE A 608 29.89 -5.79 5.39
N GLU A 609 31.12 -6.28 5.35
CA GLU A 609 31.74 -7.05 6.44
C GLU A 609 32.89 -6.25 7.07
N VAL A 610 32.83 -6.08 8.39
CA VAL A 610 33.82 -5.34 9.19
C VAL A 610 34.33 -6.27 10.29
N PRO A 611 35.61 -6.69 10.27
CA PRO A 611 36.21 -7.39 11.39
C PRO A 611 36.22 -6.48 12.62
N LEU A 612 35.87 -7.00 13.79
CA LEU A 612 35.92 -6.29 15.06
C LEU A 612 37.05 -6.83 15.93
N VAL A 613 37.73 -5.94 16.66
CA VAL A 613 38.64 -6.28 17.75
C VAL A 613 38.15 -5.58 19.02
N VAL A 614 37.78 -6.36 20.03
CA VAL A 614 37.06 -5.93 21.23
C VAL A 614 37.98 -6.00 22.44
N GLY A 615 38.20 -4.86 23.11
CA GLY A 615 39.18 -4.73 24.20
C GLY A 615 40.63 -4.57 23.73
N GLY A 616 41.55 -4.33 24.68
CA GLY A 616 43.00 -4.29 24.43
C GLY A 616 43.62 -2.97 23.93
N GLY A 617 42.93 -1.82 24.04
CA GLY A 617 43.47 -0.52 23.62
C GLY A 617 42.88 0.67 24.37
N GLY A 618 43.69 1.72 24.58
CA GLY A 618 43.32 2.91 25.36
C GLY A 618 42.13 3.69 24.78
N GLY A 619 41.44 4.47 25.63
CA GLY A 619 40.06 4.96 25.47
C GLY A 619 39.73 5.94 24.33
N ALA A 620 40.43 5.90 23.19
CA ALA A 620 39.97 6.51 21.95
C ALA A 620 38.93 5.61 21.25
N VAL A 621 37.93 6.21 20.62
CA VAL A 621 36.93 5.50 19.81
C VAL A 621 37.56 5.14 18.46
N GLY A 622 37.63 3.84 18.13
CA GLY A 622 38.04 3.40 16.80
C GLY A 622 36.98 3.76 15.76
N ALA A 623 37.38 4.11 14.54
CA ALA A 623 36.44 4.50 13.48
C ALA A 623 36.79 3.83 12.14
N VAL A 624 35.79 3.26 11.46
CA VAL A 624 35.89 2.69 10.11
C VAL A 624 34.83 3.33 9.21
N ALA A 625 35.20 3.68 7.98
CA ALA A 625 34.28 4.16 6.95
C ALA A 625 34.35 3.25 5.72
N LEU A 626 33.20 2.72 5.29
CA LEU A 626 33.06 1.94 4.06
C LEU A 626 32.15 2.67 3.08
N ARG A 627 32.44 2.46 1.79
CA ARG A 627 31.63 3.00 0.70
C ARG A 627 31.37 1.95 -0.37
N TYR A 628 30.15 1.96 -0.90
CA TYR A 628 29.77 1.24 -2.11
C TYR A 628 29.27 2.22 -3.17
N ASP A 629 29.72 2.04 -4.41
CA ASP A 629 29.23 2.80 -5.56
C ASP A 629 28.27 1.90 -6.36
N VAL A 630 27.00 2.29 -6.45
CA VAL A 630 25.98 1.54 -7.20
C VAL A 630 26.26 1.62 -8.70
N VAL A 631 26.13 0.49 -9.40
CA VAL A 631 26.29 0.39 -10.86
C VAL A 631 25.02 -0.23 -11.44
N PRO A 632 24.22 0.50 -12.23
CA PRO A 632 23.01 -0.06 -12.84
C PRO A 632 23.34 -1.28 -13.70
N ALA A 633 22.61 -2.37 -13.52
CA ALA A 633 22.73 -3.54 -14.37
C ALA A 633 22.32 -3.18 -15.82
N ALA A 634 23.19 -3.47 -16.78
CA ALA A 634 22.82 -3.35 -18.19
C ALA A 634 21.67 -4.32 -18.51
N THR A 635 20.72 -3.87 -19.33
CA THR A 635 19.49 -4.62 -19.69
C THR A 635 19.83 -5.87 -20.50
N THR A 636 20.22 -6.96 -19.84
CA THR A 636 20.41 -8.27 -20.47
C THR A 636 19.04 -8.84 -20.82
N GLY A 637 18.69 -8.80 -22.10
CA GLY A 637 17.45 -9.39 -22.60
C GLY A 637 17.41 -10.89 -22.33
N PHE A 638 16.42 -11.34 -21.55
CA PHE A 638 16.15 -12.76 -21.38
C PHE A 638 15.51 -13.32 -22.66
N VAL A 639 16.06 -14.42 -23.15
CA VAL A 639 15.47 -15.22 -24.23
C VAL A 639 14.93 -16.50 -23.61
N LEU A 640 13.64 -16.76 -23.80
CA LEU A 640 13.02 -18.05 -23.47
C LEU A 640 13.54 -19.12 -24.44
N GLN A 641 13.98 -20.27 -23.91
CA GLN A 641 14.31 -21.49 -24.65
C GLN A 641 13.36 -22.62 -24.26
#